data_AF-A0A5C6A171-F1
#
_entry.id   AF-A0A5C6A171-F1
#
_cell.length_a   1.000
_cell.length_b   1.000
_cell.length_c   1.000
_cell.angle_alpha   90.00
_cell.angle_beta   90.00
_cell.angle_gamma   90.00
#
_symmetry.space_group_name_H-M   'P 1'
#
loop_
_entity.id
_entity.type
_entity.pdbx_description
1 polymer ?
#
loop_
_entity_poly.entity_id
_entity_poly.type
_entity_poly.pdbx_seq_one_letter_code
_entity_poly.pdbx_strand_id
1 'polypeptide(L)'
;MDNNARQIVTTITRRRAAAGESFTAFDITTEARGQGAFVPHGEARDLVQALFQGGEMGAAYRRTVIDLGGGARPFVYHRFDVDARTYQTPSGSRPIVPTPTPAAPVPNAPTADTSSSSPPTNQGGLIRRVMNFLGGSARSDVAANNPSASTFGGAAAPPSRRKTLNLDASAFLPITRDEMMRESRTSLFWSGAWFGRLDLIPPTTDRRTLLIDRGMMSAGLLSAEQLAEIHRIGELYSKYAKDLQVIQHAGQVAGQAAVDADRKARAEARQKKKAEAQEKREKRRAEIEHRKRNDIVFLGRRVSGGLADRESDVGKLRSLELPVLSTPAELAAAMDLAISDLRWLAYHADVATRSHYVSFDIQKKSGGLRRLSAPHKRLKAAQSWILENVLGSAVVHDAAHGFVPGRSTITGAKEHIGQAIVLNADLENFFPSIHWTRVRKVFQTLGYSPAVATILALVCTECPRREVQFNGQAMYVATGPRGLPQGACTSPMLSNMVALRLDRRLAGLANKFEMKYTRYADDLTLSGGDELGRRLGYVMARLRHIAVDEGFAINESKTRVQRRHQAQSVTGLIVNDRVSVSRSELRRLRAILHSAKSQGLESQNRDDHPDYRGYLTGLLAYVAATRPALAAEMKRELDSIRN
;
A
#
# COMPACT_ATOMS: atom_id res chain seq x y z
N MET A 1 27.43 -11.62 -16.26
CA MET A 1 28.61 -10.79 -15.95
C MET A 1 29.89 -11.55 -16.19
N ASP A 2 30.81 -10.99 -16.98
CA ASP A 2 32.17 -11.53 -17.18
C ASP A 2 32.98 -11.53 -15.87
N ASN A 3 33.91 -12.48 -15.71
CA ASN A 3 34.72 -12.63 -14.50
C ASN A 3 35.58 -11.40 -14.21
N ASN A 4 36.14 -10.78 -15.26
CA ASN A 4 36.93 -9.56 -15.14
C ASN A 4 36.08 -8.38 -14.64
N ALA A 5 34.92 -8.18 -15.27
CA ALA A 5 33.94 -7.18 -14.84
C ALA A 5 33.49 -7.37 -13.38
N ARG A 6 33.24 -8.63 -12.97
CA ARG A 6 32.82 -8.97 -11.61
C ARG A 6 33.90 -8.63 -10.58
N GLN A 7 35.17 -8.90 -10.89
CA GLN A 7 36.30 -8.53 -10.04
C GLN A 7 36.40 -7.01 -9.90
N ILE A 8 36.32 -6.26 -11.01
CA ILE A 8 36.40 -4.79 -11.00
C ILE A 8 35.31 -4.17 -10.12
N VAL A 9 34.04 -4.56 -10.31
CA VAL A 9 32.91 -4.06 -9.49
C VAL A 9 33.09 -4.43 -8.01
N THR A 10 33.56 -5.63 -7.71
CA THR A 10 33.79 -6.08 -6.32
C THR A 10 34.90 -5.26 -5.67
N THR A 11 36.00 -5.03 -6.37
CA THR A 11 37.15 -4.24 -5.90
C THR A 11 36.76 -2.79 -5.62
N ILE A 12 36.04 -2.14 -6.54
CA ILE A 12 35.56 -0.76 -6.36
C ILE A 12 34.63 -0.67 -5.15
N THR A 13 33.71 -1.63 -5.02
CA THR A 13 32.74 -1.66 -3.93
C THR A 13 33.43 -1.79 -2.57
N ARG A 14 34.39 -2.72 -2.43
CA ARG A 14 35.17 -2.90 -1.20
C ARG A 14 36.03 -1.68 -0.89
N ARG A 15 36.66 -1.07 -1.90
CA ARG A 15 37.48 0.14 -1.73
C ARG A 15 36.65 1.30 -1.17
N ARG A 16 35.49 1.59 -1.76
CA ARG A 16 34.61 2.67 -1.28
C ARG A 16 34.02 2.38 0.11
N ALA A 17 33.66 1.12 0.36
CA ALA A 17 33.20 0.69 1.67
C ALA A 17 34.27 0.91 2.75
N ALA A 18 35.51 0.50 2.47
CA ALA A 18 36.67 0.68 3.35
C ALA A 18 37.02 2.17 3.58
N ALA A 19 36.82 3.02 2.57
CA ALA A 19 37.01 4.47 2.68
C ALA A 19 35.89 5.18 3.46
N GLY A 20 34.80 4.49 3.83
CA GLY A 20 33.67 5.09 4.55
C GLY A 20 32.76 5.96 3.69
N GLU A 21 32.85 5.86 2.36
CA GLU A 21 32.13 6.71 1.42
C GLU A 21 30.65 6.30 1.27
N SER A 22 29.79 7.28 0.99
CA SER A 22 28.41 7.02 0.57
C SER A 22 28.35 6.91 -0.96
N PHE A 23 27.74 5.86 -1.50
CA PHE A 23 27.68 5.62 -2.94
C PHE A 23 26.40 4.90 -3.38
N THR A 24 26.09 5.00 -4.66
CA THR A 24 25.02 4.23 -5.33
C THR A 24 25.61 3.13 -6.21
N ALA A 25 24.79 2.15 -6.59
CA ALA A 25 25.19 1.16 -7.60
C ALA A 25 25.52 1.79 -8.96
N PHE A 26 24.98 2.98 -9.24
CA PHE A 26 25.26 3.71 -10.47
C PHE A 26 26.68 4.31 -10.47
N ASP A 27 27.16 4.79 -9.32
CA ASP A 27 28.54 5.26 -9.17
C ASP A 27 29.54 4.13 -9.45
N ILE A 28 29.28 2.95 -8.88
CA ILE A 28 30.10 1.75 -9.08
C ILE A 28 30.09 1.34 -10.56
N THR A 29 28.93 1.39 -11.22
CA THR A 29 28.81 1.07 -12.65
C THR A 29 29.58 2.06 -13.51
N THR A 30 29.51 3.35 -13.20
CA THR A 30 30.18 4.42 -13.95
C THR A 30 31.69 4.32 -13.78
N GLU A 31 32.16 4.06 -12.57
CA GLU A 31 33.58 3.87 -12.29
C GLU A 31 34.13 2.60 -12.95
N ALA A 32 33.38 1.49 -12.92
CA ALA A 32 33.78 0.25 -13.60
C ALA A 32 33.92 0.46 -15.13
N ARG A 33 33.02 1.25 -15.74
CA ARG A 33 33.13 1.62 -17.16
C ARG A 33 34.34 2.51 -17.45
N GLY A 34 34.67 3.42 -16.53
CA GLY A 34 35.90 4.22 -16.61
C GLY A 34 37.19 3.39 -16.57
N GLN A 35 37.14 2.21 -15.94
CA GLN A 35 38.24 1.23 -15.93
C GLN A 35 38.19 0.23 -17.11
N GLY A 36 37.36 0.48 -18.12
CA GLY A 36 37.25 -0.35 -19.32
C GLY A 36 36.35 -1.59 -19.18
N ALA A 37 35.65 -1.77 -18.06
CA ALA A 37 34.73 -2.89 -17.88
C ALA A 37 33.36 -2.62 -18.52
N PHE A 38 32.96 -3.45 -19.49
CA PHE A 38 31.61 -3.37 -20.06
C PHE A 38 30.60 -4.11 -19.18
N VAL A 39 29.90 -3.36 -18.32
CA VAL A 39 28.92 -3.93 -17.37
C VAL A 39 27.53 -3.32 -17.58
N PRO A 40 26.49 -4.16 -17.81
CA PRO A 40 25.10 -3.72 -17.71
C PRO A 40 24.77 -3.26 -16.29
N HIS A 41 24.16 -2.08 -16.13
CA HIS A 41 23.88 -1.50 -14.81
C HIS A 41 23.05 -2.42 -13.89
N GLY A 42 22.12 -3.19 -14.46
CA GLY A 42 21.33 -4.17 -13.70
C GLY A 42 22.20 -5.24 -13.02
N GLU A 43 23.19 -5.78 -13.74
CA GLU A 43 24.10 -6.80 -13.20
C GLU A 43 25.03 -6.23 -12.12
N ALA A 44 25.56 -5.01 -12.34
CA ALA A 44 26.37 -4.30 -11.35
C ALA A 44 25.57 -4.05 -10.05
N ARG A 45 24.32 -3.60 -10.18
CA ARG A 45 23.42 -3.35 -9.05
C ARG A 45 23.15 -4.61 -8.26
N ASP A 46 22.87 -5.72 -8.94
CA ASP A 46 22.56 -6.99 -8.28
C ASP A 46 23.80 -7.56 -7.57
N LEU A 47 25.00 -7.37 -8.14
CA LEU A 47 26.28 -7.73 -7.49
C LEU A 47 26.58 -6.87 -6.26
N VAL A 48 26.43 -5.54 -6.35
CA VAL A 48 26.61 -4.62 -5.20
C VAL A 48 25.62 -4.99 -4.09
N GLN A 49 24.39 -5.36 -4.44
CA GLN A 49 23.41 -5.84 -3.48
C GLN A 49 23.81 -7.17 -2.83
N ALA A 50 24.39 -8.10 -3.59
CA ALA A 50 24.89 -9.36 -3.06
C ALA A 50 26.07 -9.14 -2.09
N LEU A 51 27.00 -8.23 -2.40
CA LEU A 51 28.12 -7.87 -1.53
C LEU A 51 27.65 -7.22 -0.22
N PHE A 52 26.60 -6.40 -0.27
CA PHE A 52 25.96 -5.85 0.92
C PHE A 52 25.31 -6.95 1.78
N GLN A 53 24.54 -7.86 1.17
CA GLN A 53 23.89 -8.96 1.88
C GLN A 53 24.89 -9.97 2.46
N GLY A 54 26.02 -10.16 1.79
CA GLY A 54 27.15 -10.98 2.26
C GLY A 54 27.99 -10.33 3.35
N GLY A 55 27.68 -9.09 3.77
CA GLY A 55 28.40 -8.39 4.84
C GLY A 55 29.78 -7.85 4.42
N GLU A 56 30.13 -7.87 3.13
CA GLU A 56 31.46 -7.49 2.65
C GLU A 56 31.74 -5.97 2.70
N MET A 57 30.71 -5.16 2.88
CA MET A 57 30.83 -3.71 3.10
C MET A 57 31.08 -3.36 4.59
N GLY A 58 31.09 -4.34 5.48
CA GLY A 58 31.21 -4.17 6.93
C GLY A 58 29.87 -3.93 7.63
N ALA A 59 29.78 -4.37 8.89
CA ALA A 59 28.55 -4.32 9.68
C ALA A 59 28.02 -2.90 9.94
N ALA A 60 28.83 -1.87 9.68
CA ALA A 60 28.48 -0.47 9.87
C ALA A 60 27.71 0.15 8.68
N TYR A 61 27.56 -0.56 7.56
CA TYR A 61 26.85 -0.06 6.37
C TYR A 61 25.36 -0.42 6.41
N ARG A 62 24.53 0.53 5.96
CA ARG A 62 23.11 0.35 5.70
C ARG A 62 22.75 0.88 4.31
N ARG A 63 21.57 0.50 3.83
CA ARG A 63 21.05 0.89 2.52
C ARG A 63 19.73 1.63 2.67
N THR A 64 19.68 2.87 2.17
CA THR A 64 18.50 3.75 2.27
C THR A 64 18.06 4.20 0.87
N VAL A 65 16.75 4.30 0.63
CA VAL A 65 16.22 4.88 -0.62
C VAL A 65 16.13 6.38 -0.47
N ILE A 66 16.68 7.13 -1.42
CA ILE A 66 16.64 8.59 -1.44
C ILE A 66 16.04 9.06 -2.75
N ASP A 67 15.34 10.18 -2.70
CA ASP A 67 14.88 10.90 -3.88
C ASP A 67 15.92 11.96 -4.24
N LEU A 68 16.61 11.77 -5.38
CA LEU A 68 17.62 12.72 -5.86
C LEU A 68 17.02 13.79 -6.82
N GLY A 69 15.69 13.82 -6.97
CA GLY A 69 15.01 14.65 -7.95
C GLY A 69 15.02 14.06 -9.37
N GLY A 70 14.07 14.47 -10.22
CA GLY A 70 13.97 13.98 -11.61
C GLY A 70 13.38 12.58 -11.79
N GLY A 71 12.74 12.01 -10.77
CA GLY A 71 12.02 10.73 -10.84
C GLY A 71 12.88 9.49 -10.54
N ALA A 72 14.18 9.63 -10.26
CA ALA A 72 15.07 8.55 -9.87
C ALA A 72 15.13 8.37 -8.34
N ARG A 73 14.87 7.15 -7.86
CA ARG A 73 14.92 6.78 -6.43
C ARG A 73 15.96 5.68 -6.17
N PRO A 74 17.27 5.97 -6.25
CA PRO A 74 18.30 4.95 -6.06
C PRO A 74 18.44 4.52 -4.60
N PHE A 75 19.03 3.34 -4.42
CA PHE A 75 19.57 2.92 -3.12
C PHE A 75 20.95 3.55 -2.92
N VAL A 76 21.12 4.25 -1.80
CA VAL A 76 22.41 4.75 -1.32
C VAL A 76 22.91 3.82 -0.23
N TYR A 77 24.15 3.36 -0.38
CA TYR A 77 24.89 2.59 0.62
C TYR A 77 25.76 3.57 1.41
N HIS A 78 25.58 3.61 2.73
CA HIS A 78 26.26 4.57 3.60
C HIS A 78 26.41 3.98 5.01
N ARG A 79 27.33 4.54 5.79
CA ARG A 79 27.51 4.13 7.19
C ARG A 79 26.38 4.61 8.10
N PHE A 80 26.19 3.96 9.25
CA PHE A 80 25.17 4.34 10.24
C PHE A 80 25.31 5.76 10.77
N ASP A 81 26.56 6.25 10.89
CA ASP A 81 26.92 7.59 11.37
C ASP A 81 26.78 8.70 10.31
N VAL A 82 26.47 8.35 9.06
CA VAL A 82 26.26 9.31 7.97
C VAL A 82 24.79 9.39 7.62
N ASP A 83 24.23 10.61 7.54
CA ASP A 83 22.88 10.82 7.01
C ASP A 83 22.89 10.56 5.51
N ALA A 84 21.99 9.69 5.05
CA ALA A 84 21.87 9.35 3.64
C ALA A 84 21.58 10.61 2.80
N ARG A 85 20.80 11.57 3.34
CA ARG A 85 20.33 12.76 2.61
C ARG A 85 21.42 13.76 2.26
N THR A 86 22.62 13.62 2.83
CA THR A 86 23.78 14.47 2.48
C THR A 86 24.51 13.96 1.24
N TYR A 87 24.15 12.77 0.74
CA TYR A 87 24.71 12.23 -0.50
C TYR A 87 24.33 13.13 -1.70
N GLN A 88 25.35 13.65 -2.37
CA GLN A 88 25.25 14.38 -3.62
C GLN A 88 25.89 13.55 -4.73
N THR A 89 25.20 13.43 -5.87
CA THR A 89 25.76 12.77 -7.06
C THR A 89 27.04 13.50 -7.49
N PRO A 90 28.15 12.80 -7.76
CA PRO A 90 29.37 13.44 -8.28
C PRO A 90 29.05 14.22 -9.56
N SER A 91 29.43 15.50 -9.60
CA SER A 91 29.14 16.42 -10.70
C SER A 91 29.72 15.87 -12.02
N GLY A 92 28.85 15.35 -12.89
CA GLY A 92 29.25 14.82 -14.20
C GLY A 92 28.38 13.70 -14.77
N SER A 93 27.38 13.17 -14.04
CA SER A 93 26.59 12.03 -14.51
C SER A 93 25.07 12.23 -14.35
N ARG A 94 24.49 13.10 -15.17
CA ARG A 94 23.03 13.05 -15.43
C ARG A 94 22.75 11.94 -16.45
N PRO A 95 21.81 11.03 -16.20
CA PRO A 95 21.36 10.10 -17.24
C PRO A 95 20.70 10.89 -18.37
N ILE A 96 21.25 10.77 -19.57
CA ILE A 96 20.63 11.27 -20.81
C ILE A 96 19.35 10.46 -21.01
N VAL A 97 18.20 11.15 -20.97
CA VAL A 97 16.92 10.62 -21.41
C VAL A 97 16.94 10.54 -22.94
N PRO A 98 16.61 9.41 -23.58
CA PRO A 98 16.47 9.37 -25.04
C PRO A 98 15.24 10.20 -25.44
N THR A 99 15.47 11.26 -26.21
CA THR A 99 14.41 12.02 -26.90
C THR A 99 13.75 11.13 -27.96
N PRO A 100 12.42 11.18 -28.13
CA PRO A 100 11.76 10.48 -29.23
C PRO A 100 12.12 11.16 -30.55
N THR A 101 12.55 10.36 -31.51
CA THR A 101 12.87 10.74 -32.90
C THR A 101 11.65 11.38 -33.57
N PRO A 102 11.73 12.61 -34.11
CA PRO A 102 10.68 13.15 -34.96
C PRO A 102 10.77 12.52 -36.35
N ALA A 103 9.61 12.13 -36.89
CA ALA A 103 9.46 11.61 -38.24
C ALA A 103 9.85 12.66 -39.30
N ALA A 104 10.45 12.18 -40.39
CA ALA A 104 10.89 13.00 -41.53
C ALA A 104 9.72 13.62 -42.31
N PRO A 105 9.88 14.82 -42.90
CA PRO A 105 8.84 15.50 -43.66
C PRO A 105 8.83 15.07 -45.15
N VAL A 106 7.63 15.03 -45.73
CA VAL A 106 7.35 14.89 -47.18
C VAL A 106 7.08 16.30 -47.76
N PRO A 107 7.48 16.63 -49.01
CA PRO A 107 7.47 18.01 -49.51
C PRO A 107 6.13 18.50 -50.14
N ASN A 108 5.96 19.82 -50.10
CA ASN A 108 4.95 20.78 -50.65
C ASN A 108 4.35 20.45 -52.06
N ALA A 109 3.22 20.98 -52.58
CA ALA A 109 2.39 22.21 -52.44
C ALA A 109 1.00 21.95 -53.17
N PRO A 110 0.09 22.92 -53.51
CA PRO A 110 -0.11 24.34 -53.14
C PRO A 110 -1.58 24.78 -52.82
N THR A 111 -1.69 25.93 -52.13
CA THR A 111 -2.69 27.04 -52.20
C THR A 111 -4.21 26.82 -52.36
N ALA A 112 -5.01 27.41 -51.46
CA ALA A 112 -6.02 28.43 -51.78
C ALA A 112 -6.58 29.15 -50.52
N ASP A 113 -6.54 30.48 -50.59
CA ASP A 113 -7.16 31.59 -49.85
C ASP A 113 -8.37 31.34 -48.92
N THR A 114 -8.40 32.01 -47.76
CA THR A 114 -9.25 33.22 -47.53
C THR A 114 -9.13 33.81 -46.10
N SER A 115 -8.88 35.13 -46.05
CA SER A 115 -9.33 36.19 -45.10
C SER A 115 -9.24 35.94 -43.58
N SER A 116 -8.30 36.56 -42.85
CA SER A 116 -8.19 37.98 -42.42
C SER A 116 -9.02 38.34 -41.17
N SER A 117 -8.34 38.64 -40.06
CA SER A 117 -8.28 40.00 -39.48
C SER A 117 -7.55 39.99 -38.14
N SER A 118 -6.42 40.70 -38.08
CA SER A 118 -5.66 41.03 -36.86
C SER A 118 -6.23 42.29 -36.17
N PRO A 119 -5.91 42.54 -34.88
CA PRO A 119 -6.45 43.67 -34.10
C PRO A 119 -5.57 44.92 -34.20
N PRO A 120 -6.01 46.04 -33.58
CA PRO A 120 -5.07 46.76 -32.74
C PRO A 120 -5.62 47.33 -31.41
N THR A 121 -4.68 47.45 -30.48
CA THR A 121 -4.58 48.35 -29.31
C THR A 121 -5.27 49.72 -29.44
N ASN A 122 -5.91 50.26 -28.39
CA ASN A 122 -5.30 51.13 -27.37
C ASN A 122 -6.34 51.70 -26.36
N GLN A 123 -5.91 51.89 -25.11
CA GLN A 123 -6.35 52.78 -24.01
C GLN A 123 -7.79 53.38 -23.92
N GLY A 124 -8.36 53.28 -22.71
CA GLY A 124 -9.00 54.43 -22.03
C GLY A 124 -10.48 54.30 -21.60
N GLY A 125 -10.72 54.06 -20.31
CA GLY A 125 -11.68 54.84 -19.51
C GLY A 125 -13.18 54.49 -19.45
N LEU A 126 -13.57 53.91 -18.31
CA LEU A 126 -14.66 54.34 -17.39
C LEU A 126 -16.13 53.82 -17.54
N ILE A 127 -16.56 53.22 -16.40
CA ILE A 127 -17.91 53.07 -15.79
C ILE A 127 -18.67 51.74 -16.02
N ARG A 128 -18.65 50.80 -15.03
CA ARG A 128 -19.63 50.64 -13.92
C ARG A 128 -19.59 49.25 -13.22
N ARG A 129 -19.32 49.25 -11.89
CA ARG A 129 -19.82 48.39 -10.76
C ARG A 129 -19.76 46.84 -10.84
N VAL A 130 -19.47 46.03 -9.80
CA VAL A 130 -19.15 46.16 -8.36
C VAL A 130 -18.57 44.80 -7.90
N MET A 131 -17.40 44.78 -7.24
CA MET A 131 -17.02 43.78 -6.23
C MET A 131 -15.95 44.37 -5.28
N ASN A 132 -16.22 44.27 -3.99
CA ASN A 132 -15.35 44.56 -2.83
C ASN A 132 -14.79 43.19 -2.37
N PHE A 133 -13.58 42.98 -1.82
CA PHE A 133 -12.82 43.75 -0.84
C PHE A 133 -11.44 43.06 -0.63
N LEU A 134 -10.29 43.75 -0.73
CA LEU A 134 -9.00 43.50 -0.02
C LEU A 134 -7.86 44.47 -0.49
N GLY A 135 -7.47 45.41 0.38
CA GLY A 135 -6.19 46.17 0.45
C GLY A 135 -5.88 47.22 -0.64
N GLY A 136 -5.32 48.42 -0.41
CA GLY A 136 -4.88 49.19 0.76
C GLY A 136 -4.05 50.43 0.31
N SER A 137 -4.18 51.58 1.02
CA SER A 137 -3.32 52.82 1.00
C SER A 137 -3.33 53.71 -0.27
N ALA A 138 -3.33 55.06 -0.29
CA ALA A 138 -3.15 56.11 0.74
C ALA A 138 -3.56 57.52 0.23
N ARG A 139 -4.01 58.40 1.18
CA ARG A 139 -3.90 59.89 1.30
C ARG A 139 -4.67 60.77 0.28
N SER A 140 -5.28 61.91 0.62
CA SER A 140 -5.14 62.84 1.75
C SER A 140 -6.40 63.69 2.02
N ASP A 141 -6.52 64.11 3.28
CA ASP A 141 -7.15 65.32 3.83
C ASP A 141 -8.64 65.59 3.65
N VAL A 142 -9.41 65.46 4.75
CA VAL A 142 -10.04 66.59 5.46
C VAL A 142 -10.40 66.14 6.89
N ALA A 143 -9.80 66.85 7.85
CA ALA A 143 -10.27 67.15 9.20
C ALA A 143 -11.24 66.17 9.89
N ALA A 144 -10.67 65.21 10.63
CA ALA A 144 -11.35 64.56 11.74
C ALA A 144 -10.80 65.13 13.06
N ASN A 145 -11.65 65.91 13.73
CA ASN A 145 -11.54 66.27 15.13
C ASN A 145 -11.36 65.00 15.98
N ASN A 146 -10.13 64.78 16.45
CA ASN A 146 -9.89 63.94 17.60
C ASN A 146 -10.60 64.59 18.80
N PRO A 147 -11.42 63.86 19.58
CA PRO A 147 -11.64 64.24 20.96
C PRO A 147 -10.29 64.07 21.64
N SER A 148 -9.59 65.19 21.71
CA SER A 148 -8.48 65.47 22.59
C SER A 148 -8.66 64.70 23.90
N ALA A 149 -7.60 63.99 24.28
CA ALA A 149 -7.30 63.70 25.66
C ALA A 149 -7.69 64.93 26.50
N SER A 150 -8.86 64.84 27.14
CA SER A 150 -9.32 65.81 28.09
C SER A 150 -8.37 65.70 29.25
N THR A 151 -7.34 66.53 29.21
CA THR A 151 -7.01 67.49 30.25
C THR A 151 -7.81 67.24 31.53
N PHE A 152 -7.47 66.19 32.27
CA PHE A 152 -7.45 66.35 33.72
C PHE A 152 -6.27 67.25 33.96
N GLY A 153 -6.58 68.54 34.03
CA GLY A 153 -5.63 69.57 34.33
C GLY A 153 -4.76 69.10 35.48
N GLY A 154 -3.45 69.18 35.27
CA GLY A 154 -2.56 69.33 36.40
C GLY A 154 -3.07 70.52 37.17
N ALA A 155 -3.83 70.26 38.24
CA ALA A 155 -3.96 71.21 39.31
C ALA A 155 -2.51 71.48 39.72
N ALA A 156 -2.02 72.66 39.34
CA ALA A 156 -0.77 73.18 39.86
C ALA A 156 -0.77 72.86 41.35
N ALA A 157 0.25 72.11 41.80
CA ALA A 157 0.45 71.94 43.23
C ALA A 157 0.37 73.35 43.82
N PRO A 158 -0.58 73.63 44.74
CA PRO A 158 -0.59 74.93 45.39
C PRO A 158 0.82 75.14 45.93
N PRO A 159 1.40 76.35 45.84
CA PRO A 159 2.70 76.59 46.46
C PRO A 159 2.58 76.02 47.86
N SER A 160 3.45 75.06 48.20
CA SER A 160 3.48 74.55 49.55
C SER A 160 3.89 75.76 50.38
N ARG A 161 2.89 76.50 50.87
CA ARG A 161 3.03 77.28 52.07
C ARG A 161 3.57 76.24 53.04
N ARG A 162 4.87 76.31 53.32
CA ARG A 162 5.41 75.78 54.57
C ARG A 162 4.52 76.44 55.59
N LYS A 163 3.49 75.70 56.04
CA LYS A 163 2.80 76.04 57.26
C LYS A 163 3.94 76.03 58.25
N THR A 164 4.34 77.23 58.69
CA THR A 164 5.15 77.36 59.88
C THR A 164 4.48 76.45 60.88
N LEU A 165 5.21 75.41 61.24
CA LEU A 165 4.81 74.47 62.25
C LEU A 165 4.47 75.33 63.48
N ASN A 166 3.17 75.55 63.73
CA ASN A 166 2.67 76.02 65.02
C ASN A 166 2.82 74.86 66.01
N LEU A 167 4.06 74.40 66.15
CA LEU A 167 4.51 73.60 67.25
C LEU A 167 4.90 74.65 68.27
N ASP A 168 4.14 74.72 69.36
CA ASP A 168 4.59 75.42 70.55
C ASP A 168 6.01 74.91 70.85
N ALA A 169 7.02 75.78 70.81
CA ALA A 169 8.42 75.37 70.96
C ALA A 169 8.68 74.72 72.34
N SER A 170 7.77 74.94 73.30
CA SER A 170 7.75 74.26 74.59
C SER A 170 7.34 72.77 74.51
N ALA A 171 6.72 72.34 73.41
CA ALA A 171 6.25 70.96 73.21
C ALA A 171 7.37 69.98 72.80
N PHE A 172 8.55 70.45 72.40
CA PHE A 172 9.66 69.63 71.89
C PHE A 172 11.01 69.92 72.55
N LEU A 173 10.99 70.42 73.80
CA LEU A 173 12.22 70.56 74.57
C LEU A 173 12.87 69.18 74.75
N PRO A 174 14.19 69.06 74.53
CA PRO A 174 14.90 67.80 74.71
C PRO A 174 14.76 67.35 76.16
N ILE A 175 14.14 66.19 76.35
CA ILE A 175 13.93 65.59 77.66
C ILE A 175 15.10 64.64 77.97
N THR A 176 15.62 64.68 79.19
CA THR A 176 16.66 63.74 79.60
C THR A 176 16.08 62.33 79.82
N ARG A 177 16.90 61.29 79.70
CA ARG A 177 16.45 59.89 79.90
C ARG A 177 15.79 59.69 81.27
N ASP A 178 16.30 60.34 82.31
CA ASP A 178 15.79 60.24 83.67
C ASP A 178 14.47 60.99 83.89
N GLU A 179 14.23 62.06 83.13
CA GLU A 179 12.94 62.77 83.09
C GLU A 179 11.90 61.97 82.30
N MET A 180 12.29 61.36 81.18
CA MET A 180 11.42 60.48 80.40
C MET A 180 10.98 59.24 81.20
N MET A 181 11.89 58.64 81.97
CA MET A 181 11.58 57.52 82.88
C MET A 181 10.72 57.93 84.07
N ARG A 182 10.79 59.20 84.51
CA ARG A 182 9.88 59.76 85.53
C ARG A 182 8.50 60.05 84.97
N GLU A 183 8.41 60.72 83.82
CA GLU A 183 7.13 61.02 83.19
C GLU A 183 6.39 59.73 82.84
N SER A 184 7.05 58.74 82.25
CA SER A 184 6.45 57.44 81.91
C SER A 184 5.92 56.62 83.10
N ARG A 185 6.35 56.91 84.34
CA ARG A 185 5.86 56.26 85.57
C ARG A 185 4.54 56.83 86.09
N THR A 186 4.04 57.92 85.51
CA THR A 186 2.66 58.39 85.81
C THR A 186 1.62 57.47 85.17
N SER A 187 0.59 57.11 85.93
CA SER A 187 -0.15 55.85 85.84
C SER A 187 -1.22 55.72 84.75
N LEU A 188 -1.15 56.45 83.63
CA LEU A 188 -2.20 56.40 82.59
C LEU A 188 -1.71 56.26 81.12
N PHE A 189 -0.46 55.88 80.87
CA PHE A 189 0.02 55.71 79.48
C PHE A 189 -0.33 54.37 78.82
N TRP A 190 -0.79 53.39 79.59
CA TRP A 190 -1.04 52.02 79.14
C TRP A 190 -2.54 51.71 78.95
N SER A 191 -3.42 52.72 79.07
CA SER A 191 -4.88 52.56 79.07
C SER A 191 -5.62 53.46 78.08
N GLY A 192 -4.95 53.97 77.03
CA GLY A 192 -5.57 54.80 76.00
C GLY A 192 -6.16 54.01 74.82
N ALA A 193 -7.12 54.61 74.11
CA ALA A 193 -7.75 54.03 72.90
C ALA A 193 -6.78 53.73 71.73
N TRP A 194 -5.56 54.25 71.83
CA TRP A 194 -4.47 54.09 70.85
C TRP A 194 -3.40 53.08 71.30
N PHE A 195 -3.47 52.62 72.55
CA PHE A 195 -2.49 51.67 73.08
C PHE A 195 -2.70 50.28 72.46
N GLY A 196 -1.63 49.70 71.90
CA GLY A 196 -1.64 48.35 71.31
C GLY A 196 -2.14 48.26 69.85
N ARG A 197 -2.58 49.38 69.26
CA ARG A 197 -2.91 49.43 67.82
C ARG A 197 -1.66 49.58 66.98
N LEU A 198 -1.49 48.69 66.01
CA LEU A 198 -0.38 48.70 65.04
C LEU A 198 -0.80 49.28 63.68
N ASP A 199 -2.09 49.52 63.49
CA ASP A 199 -2.71 49.86 62.21
C ASP A 199 -3.00 51.37 62.05
N LEU A 200 -2.85 52.17 63.11
CA LEU A 200 -3.02 53.62 63.09
C LEU A 200 -1.92 54.35 63.87
N ILE A 201 -1.50 55.50 63.36
CA ILE A 201 -0.60 56.42 64.04
C ILE A 201 -1.44 57.23 65.05
N PRO A 202 -1.13 57.18 66.36
CA PRO A 202 -1.87 57.95 67.36
C PRO A 202 -1.75 59.46 67.14
N PRO A 203 -2.79 60.26 67.45
CA PRO A 203 -2.74 61.70 67.27
C PRO A 203 -1.76 62.36 68.25
N THR A 204 -1.25 63.53 67.88
CA THR A 204 -0.34 64.37 68.70
C THR A 204 -0.98 64.92 69.97
N THR A 205 -2.30 64.80 70.12
CA THR A 205 -3.01 65.13 71.36
C THR A 205 -2.81 64.08 72.46
N ASP A 206 -2.35 62.87 72.12
CA ASP A 206 -2.05 61.85 73.11
C ASP A 206 -0.70 62.15 73.77
N ARG A 207 -0.74 62.27 75.11
CA ARG A 207 0.42 62.56 75.94
C ARG A 207 1.51 61.51 75.80
N ARG A 208 1.13 60.25 75.54
CA ARG A 208 2.07 59.15 75.28
C ARG A 208 2.89 59.41 74.02
N THR A 209 2.20 59.80 72.95
CA THR A 209 2.77 60.06 71.63
C THR A 209 3.75 61.22 71.70
N LEU A 210 3.38 62.31 72.37
CA LEU A 210 4.27 63.44 72.62
C LEU A 210 5.54 63.04 73.38
N LEU A 211 5.43 62.15 74.38
CA LEU A 211 6.59 61.65 75.12
C LEU A 211 7.52 60.79 74.25
N ILE A 212 6.94 59.93 73.39
CA ILE A 212 7.70 59.10 72.44
C ILE A 212 8.38 59.98 71.39
N ASP A 213 7.66 60.97 70.84
CA ASP A 213 8.17 61.90 69.83
C ASP A 213 9.34 62.74 70.37
N ARG A 214 9.20 63.26 71.60
CA ARG A 214 10.31 63.93 72.33
C ARG A 214 11.50 63.00 72.52
N GLY A 215 11.25 61.74 72.87
CA GLY A 215 12.29 60.72 73.01
C GLY A 215 13.03 60.45 71.70
N MET A 216 12.31 60.25 70.59
CA MET A 216 12.89 60.01 69.28
C MET A 216 13.71 61.21 68.78
N MET A 217 13.26 62.44 69.06
CA MET A 217 14.03 63.66 68.75
C MET A 217 15.29 63.77 69.62
N SER A 218 15.19 63.53 70.92
CA SER A 218 16.33 63.60 71.85
C SER A 218 17.41 62.55 71.54
N ALA A 219 17.01 61.39 71.03
CA ALA A 219 17.91 60.33 70.57
C ALA A 219 18.46 60.57 69.15
N GLY A 220 18.05 61.66 68.47
CA GLY A 220 18.48 62.00 67.11
C GLY A 220 17.94 61.07 66.01
N LEU A 221 16.91 60.27 66.31
CA LEU A 221 16.36 59.27 65.38
C LEU A 221 15.48 59.88 64.29
N LEU A 222 14.77 60.98 64.61
CA LEU A 222 13.88 61.69 63.70
C LEU A 222 13.94 63.20 63.94
N SER A 223 13.78 63.99 62.88
CA SER A 223 13.62 65.43 62.99
C SER A 223 12.18 65.84 63.31
N ALA A 224 11.98 67.04 63.85
CA ALA A 224 10.64 67.60 64.11
C ALA A 224 9.78 67.67 62.83
N GLU A 225 10.40 67.97 61.69
CA GLU A 225 9.71 68.02 60.39
C GLU A 225 9.26 66.62 59.95
N GLN A 226 10.10 65.60 60.14
CA GLN A 226 9.76 64.21 59.83
C GLN A 226 8.62 63.70 60.71
N LEU A 227 8.64 64.02 62.00
CA LEU A 227 7.55 63.69 62.93
C LEU A 227 6.23 64.36 62.56
N ALA A 228 6.26 65.64 62.22
CA ALA A 228 5.06 66.35 61.78
C ALA A 228 4.48 65.76 60.49
N GLU A 229 5.33 65.34 59.55
CA GLU A 229 4.87 64.69 58.32
C GLU A 229 4.33 63.28 58.59
N ILE A 230 4.92 62.51 59.50
CA ILE A 230 4.38 61.20 59.95
C ILE A 230 2.98 61.37 60.52
N HIS A 231 2.76 62.35 61.41
CA HIS A 231 1.45 62.62 62.00
C HIS A 231 0.43 63.09 60.97
N ARG A 232 0.84 63.96 60.04
CA ARG A 232 0.00 64.40 58.92
C ARG A 232 -0.42 63.23 58.01
N ILE A 233 0.52 62.35 57.67
CA ILE A 233 0.25 61.13 56.90
C ILE A 233 -0.68 60.21 57.71
N GLY A 234 -0.48 60.08 59.02
CA GLY A 234 -1.33 59.32 59.93
C GLY A 234 -2.77 59.82 59.98
N GLU A 235 -2.98 61.13 60.03
CA GLU A 235 -4.31 61.76 59.97
C GLU A 235 -5.00 61.51 58.62
N LEU A 236 -4.26 61.69 57.51
CA LEU A 236 -4.77 61.41 56.16
C LEU A 236 -5.13 59.93 56.00
N TYR A 237 -4.30 59.03 56.51
CA TYR A 237 -4.57 57.60 56.50
C TYR A 237 -5.82 57.28 57.32
N SER A 238 -5.95 57.82 58.53
CA SER A 238 -7.12 57.64 59.39
C SER A 238 -8.42 58.14 58.74
N LYS A 239 -8.34 59.25 58.00
CA LYS A 239 -9.48 59.84 57.28
C LYS A 239 -9.96 58.96 56.13
N TYR A 240 -9.03 58.41 55.32
CA TYR A 240 -9.37 57.69 54.09
C TYR A 240 -9.27 56.16 54.21
N ALA A 241 -8.83 55.61 55.35
CA ALA A 241 -8.64 54.17 55.54
C ALA A 241 -9.92 53.36 55.30
N LYS A 242 -11.07 53.87 55.76
CA LYS A 242 -12.37 53.21 55.54
C LYS A 242 -12.77 53.21 54.07
N ASP A 243 -12.56 54.33 53.37
CA ASP A 243 -12.84 54.44 51.94
C ASP A 243 -11.93 53.52 51.13
N LEU A 244 -10.64 53.44 51.49
CA LEU A 244 -9.68 52.52 50.90
C LEU A 244 -10.07 51.06 51.08
N GLN A 245 -10.54 50.66 52.26
CA GLN A 245 -11.04 49.30 52.52
C GLN A 245 -12.28 48.97 51.68
N VAL A 246 -13.22 49.91 51.55
CA VAL A 246 -14.42 49.73 50.71
C VAL A 246 -14.05 49.59 49.24
N ILE A 247 -13.12 50.43 48.75
CA ILE A 247 -12.62 50.35 47.36
C ILE A 247 -11.88 49.03 47.11
N GLN A 248 -11.04 48.60 48.05
CA GLN A 248 -10.32 47.32 47.95
C GLN A 248 -11.28 46.13 47.93
N HIS A 249 -12.29 46.11 48.81
CA HIS A 249 -13.30 45.05 48.84
C HIS A 249 -14.15 45.05 47.56
N ALA A 250 -14.59 46.22 47.08
CA ALA A 250 -15.29 46.33 45.81
C ALA A 250 -14.44 45.85 44.63
N GLY A 251 -13.13 46.16 44.63
CA GLY A 251 -12.17 45.65 43.64
C GLY A 251 -11.99 44.14 43.70
N GLN A 252 -11.96 43.54 44.89
CA GLN A 252 -11.89 42.09 45.08
C GLN A 252 -13.16 41.38 44.57
N VAL A 253 -14.35 41.90 44.89
CA VAL A 253 -15.63 41.34 44.43
C VAL A 253 -15.76 41.45 42.91
N ALA A 254 -15.41 42.60 42.33
CA ALA A 254 -15.41 42.78 40.87
C ALA A 254 -14.39 41.85 40.18
N GLY A 255 -13.20 41.68 40.77
CA GLY A 255 -12.19 40.73 40.30
C GLY A 255 -12.67 39.27 40.35
N GLN A 256 -13.34 38.87 41.43
CA GLN A 256 -13.92 37.53 41.56
C GLN A 256 -15.04 37.30 40.54
N ALA A 257 -15.95 38.26 40.37
CA ALA A 257 -17.02 38.17 39.38
C ALA A 257 -16.49 38.03 37.94
N ALA A 258 -15.42 38.76 37.60
CA ALA A 258 -14.77 38.64 36.29
C ALA A 258 -14.11 37.25 36.09
N VAL A 259 -13.46 36.71 37.13
CA VAL A 259 -12.86 35.37 37.09
C VAL A 259 -13.93 34.29 36.94
N ASP A 260 -15.05 34.41 37.63
CA ASP A 260 -16.15 33.44 37.54
C ASP A 260 -16.88 33.51 36.19
N ALA A 261 -17.01 34.70 35.61
CA ALA A 261 -17.53 34.87 34.25
C ALA A 261 -16.61 34.22 33.20
N ASP A 262 -15.28 34.41 33.30
CA ASP A 262 -14.30 33.74 32.42
C ASP A 262 -14.31 32.22 32.62
N ARG A 263 -14.43 31.71 33.85
CA ARG A 263 -14.58 30.27 34.11
C ARG A 263 -15.85 29.69 33.48
N LYS A 264 -16.99 30.37 33.60
CA LYS A 264 -18.25 29.95 32.96
C LYS A 264 -18.13 29.96 31.44
N ALA A 265 -17.61 31.04 30.85
CA ALA A 265 -17.38 31.14 29.40
C ALA A 265 -16.44 30.04 28.89
N ARG A 266 -15.35 29.73 29.63
CA ARG A 266 -14.44 28.63 29.31
C ARG A 266 -15.11 27.26 29.46
N ALA A 267 -15.95 27.07 30.47
CA ALA A 267 -16.70 25.83 30.66
C ALA A 267 -17.70 25.60 29.53
N GLU A 268 -18.45 26.62 29.13
CA GLU A 268 -19.37 26.57 27.98
C GLU A 268 -18.62 26.33 26.66
N ALA A 269 -17.51 27.04 26.42
CA ALA A 269 -16.68 26.82 25.24
C ALA A 269 -16.09 25.40 25.22
N ARG A 270 -15.68 24.85 26.38
CA ARG A 270 -15.24 23.46 26.51
C ARG A 270 -16.39 22.48 26.25
N GLN A 271 -17.61 22.76 26.72
CA GLN A 271 -18.78 21.93 26.46
C GLN A 271 -19.17 21.93 24.98
N LYS A 272 -19.21 23.10 24.33
CA LYS A 272 -19.44 23.22 22.87
C LYS A 272 -18.39 22.44 22.06
N LYS A 273 -17.10 22.63 22.36
CA LYS A 273 -16.01 21.86 21.73
C LYS A 273 -16.12 20.34 21.97
N LYS A 274 -16.55 19.92 23.17
CA LYS A 274 -16.79 18.50 23.48
C LYS A 274 -17.95 17.94 22.65
N ALA A 275 -19.06 18.67 22.54
CA ALA A 275 -20.22 18.28 21.73
C ALA A 275 -19.86 18.18 20.24
N GLU A 276 -19.20 19.20 19.67
CA GLU A 276 -18.72 19.18 18.28
C GLU A 276 -17.75 18.01 18.01
N ALA A 277 -16.83 17.74 18.96
CA ALA A 277 -15.92 16.61 18.85
C ALA A 277 -16.65 15.27 18.92
N GLN A 278 -17.71 15.16 19.72
CA GLN A 278 -18.55 13.96 19.80
C GLN A 278 -19.34 13.74 18.50
N GLU A 279 -19.99 14.77 17.97
CA GLU A 279 -20.72 14.69 16.69
C GLU A 279 -19.78 14.28 15.53
N LYS A 280 -18.58 14.86 15.47
CA LYS A 280 -17.56 14.48 14.47
C LYS A 280 -17.10 13.02 14.63
N ARG A 281 -17.01 12.52 15.87
CA ARG A 281 -16.69 11.11 16.14
C ARG A 281 -17.81 10.18 15.71
N GLU A 282 -19.06 10.55 15.96
CA GLU A 282 -20.25 9.79 15.56
C GLU A 282 -20.39 9.73 14.04
N LYS A 283 -20.26 10.87 13.34
CA LYS A 283 -20.22 10.92 11.86
C LYS A 283 -19.10 10.05 11.29
N ARG A 284 -17.87 10.19 11.81
CA ARG A 284 -16.73 9.36 11.39
C ARG A 284 -16.97 7.87 11.65
N ARG A 285 -17.59 7.52 12.78
CA ARG A 285 -17.94 6.13 13.09
C ARG A 285 -18.96 5.59 12.09
N ALA A 286 -20.03 6.34 11.83
CA ALA A 286 -21.06 5.98 10.86
C ALA A 286 -20.48 5.81 9.45
N GLU A 287 -19.60 6.70 9.01
CA GLU A 287 -18.88 6.60 7.73
C GLU A 287 -18.00 5.34 7.66
N ILE A 288 -17.26 5.02 8.73
CA ILE A 288 -16.44 3.80 8.79
C ILE A 288 -17.32 2.56 8.75
N GLU A 289 -18.44 2.55 9.47
CA GLU A 289 -19.39 1.44 9.45
C GLU A 289 -20.01 1.26 8.07
N HIS A 290 -20.47 2.33 7.43
CA HIS A 290 -20.99 2.30 6.07
C HIS A 290 -19.94 1.77 5.09
N ARG A 291 -18.69 2.27 5.17
CA ARG A 291 -17.59 1.81 4.34
C ARG A 291 -17.24 0.34 4.57
N LYS A 292 -17.27 -0.14 5.82
CA LYS A 292 -17.03 -1.57 6.12
C LYS A 292 -18.13 -2.48 5.57
N ARG A 293 -19.37 -1.99 5.50
CA ARG A 293 -20.52 -2.73 4.95
C ARG A 293 -20.49 -2.79 3.43
N ASN A 294 -20.03 -1.70 2.78
CA ASN A 294 -20.20 -1.49 1.34
C ASN A 294 -18.90 -1.51 0.52
N ASP A 295 -17.73 -1.49 1.16
CA ASP A 295 -16.45 -1.30 0.47
C ASP A 295 -15.34 -2.25 0.96
N ILE A 296 -14.44 -2.58 0.03
CA ILE A 296 -13.21 -3.33 0.25
C ILE A 296 -12.03 -2.45 -0.18
N VAL A 297 -11.33 -1.92 0.82
CA VAL A 297 -10.16 -1.04 0.64
C VAL A 297 -8.85 -1.80 0.75
N PHE A 298 -8.88 -2.92 1.48
CA PHE A 298 -7.68 -3.67 1.82
C PHE A 298 -7.98 -5.17 1.78
N LEU A 299 -7.16 -5.89 1.03
CA LEU A 299 -7.20 -7.35 0.86
C LEU A 299 -5.86 -8.00 1.23
N GLY A 300 -4.93 -7.27 1.83
CA GLY A 300 -3.61 -7.77 2.18
C GLY A 300 -2.47 -6.96 1.56
N ARG A 301 -1.26 -7.21 2.06
CA ARG A 301 -0.04 -6.55 1.58
C ARG A 301 0.22 -6.93 0.12
N ARG A 302 0.70 -5.98 -0.69
CA ARG A 302 1.07 -6.15 -2.11
C ARG A 302 -0.08 -6.46 -3.09
N VAL A 303 -1.28 -6.80 -2.62
CA VAL A 303 -2.43 -7.11 -3.48
C VAL A 303 -3.47 -5.98 -3.53
N SER A 304 -3.48 -5.09 -2.52
CA SER A 304 -4.51 -4.04 -2.39
C SER A 304 -4.35 -2.85 -3.36
N GLY A 305 -3.30 -2.84 -4.19
CA GLY A 305 -3.01 -1.75 -5.12
C GLY A 305 -4.05 -1.66 -6.24
N GLY A 306 -4.68 -0.50 -6.41
CA GLY A 306 -5.74 -0.26 -7.40
C GLY A 306 -7.14 -0.66 -6.94
N LEU A 307 -7.33 -1.02 -5.66
CA LEU A 307 -8.69 -1.21 -5.12
C LEU A 307 -9.51 0.08 -5.08
N ALA A 308 -8.89 1.26 -5.11
CA ALA A 308 -9.63 2.53 -5.15
C ALA A 308 -10.27 2.82 -6.53
N ASP A 309 -9.71 2.22 -7.59
CA ASP A 309 -10.14 2.47 -8.96
C ASP A 309 -11.35 1.58 -9.32
N ARG A 310 -12.48 2.24 -9.60
CA ARG A 310 -13.78 1.63 -9.90
C ARG A 310 -14.21 1.85 -11.34
N GLU A 311 -13.33 2.37 -12.19
CA GLU A 311 -13.69 2.64 -13.58
C GLU A 311 -13.63 1.35 -14.39
N SER A 312 -14.80 0.87 -14.82
CA SER A 312 -14.93 -0.26 -15.75
C SER A 312 -15.20 0.25 -17.16
N ASP A 313 -14.72 -0.49 -18.16
CA ASP A 313 -15.08 -0.29 -19.56
C ASP A 313 -16.44 -0.93 -19.84
N VAL A 314 -17.50 -0.16 -19.60
CA VAL A 314 -18.89 -0.61 -19.76
C VAL A 314 -19.20 -0.99 -21.20
N GLY A 315 -18.63 -0.28 -22.19
CA GLY A 315 -18.83 -0.58 -23.61
C GLY A 315 -18.31 -1.96 -23.96
N LYS A 316 -17.10 -2.29 -23.50
CA LYS A 316 -16.48 -3.59 -23.71
C LYS A 316 -17.23 -4.71 -22.99
N LEU A 317 -17.60 -4.51 -21.72
CA LEU A 317 -18.35 -5.50 -20.96
C LEU A 317 -19.69 -5.83 -21.64
N ARG A 318 -20.42 -4.82 -22.11
CA ARG A 318 -21.66 -5.03 -22.87
C ARG A 318 -21.43 -5.76 -24.20
N SER A 319 -20.35 -5.42 -24.93
CA SER A 319 -20.03 -6.09 -26.20
C SER A 319 -19.68 -7.58 -26.05
N LEU A 320 -19.21 -7.98 -24.86
CA LEU A 320 -18.87 -9.37 -24.52
C LEU A 320 -20.00 -10.06 -23.74
N GLU A 321 -21.17 -9.40 -23.60
CA GLU A 321 -22.32 -9.88 -22.82
C GLU A 321 -21.97 -10.22 -21.36
N LEU A 322 -21.00 -9.48 -20.79
CA LEU A 322 -20.53 -9.67 -19.42
C LEU A 322 -21.27 -8.76 -18.43
N PRO A 323 -21.42 -9.18 -17.16
CA PRO A 323 -22.06 -8.37 -16.13
C PRO A 323 -21.26 -7.09 -15.89
N VAL A 324 -21.95 -5.95 -15.85
CA VAL A 324 -21.34 -4.64 -15.61
C VAL A 324 -21.13 -4.47 -14.11
N LEU A 325 -19.94 -4.82 -13.62
CA LEU A 325 -19.57 -4.77 -12.21
C LEU A 325 -18.36 -3.86 -12.04
N SER A 326 -18.56 -2.74 -11.35
CA SER A 326 -17.55 -1.70 -11.13
C SER A 326 -17.09 -1.62 -9.68
N THR A 327 -17.97 -1.95 -8.74
CA THR A 327 -17.70 -1.87 -7.31
C THR A 327 -17.68 -3.25 -6.62
N PRO A 328 -17.04 -3.39 -5.45
CA PRO A 328 -17.05 -4.64 -4.67
C PRO A 328 -18.45 -4.99 -4.18
N ALA A 329 -19.29 -3.98 -3.91
CA ALA A 329 -20.68 -4.17 -3.52
C ALA A 329 -21.51 -4.81 -4.63
N GLU A 330 -21.38 -4.30 -5.87
CA GLU A 330 -22.02 -4.90 -7.04
C GLU A 330 -21.55 -6.33 -7.28
N LEU A 331 -20.24 -6.58 -7.19
CA LEU A 331 -19.70 -7.94 -7.33
C LEU A 331 -20.24 -8.87 -6.24
N ALA A 332 -20.26 -8.43 -4.98
CA ALA A 332 -20.77 -9.21 -3.87
C ALA A 332 -22.26 -9.54 -4.05
N ALA A 333 -23.07 -8.54 -4.45
CA ALA A 333 -24.49 -8.72 -4.74
C ALA A 333 -24.71 -9.69 -5.91
N ALA A 334 -23.92 -9.59 -6.98
CA ALA A 334 -24.02 -10.47 -8.14
C ALA A 334 -23.69 -11.95 -7.81
N MET A 335 -22.80 -12.17 -6.83
CA MET A 335 -22.41 -13.50 -6.35
C MET A 335 -23.29 -14.03 -5.21
N ASP A 336 -24.31 -13.28 -4.79
CA ASP A 336 -25.11 -13.55 -3.59
C ASP A 336 -24.25 -13.75 -2.31
N LEU A 337 -23.29 -12.85 -2.11
CA LEU A 337 -22.38 -12.85 -0.97
C LEU A 337 -22.46 -11.54 -0.20
N ALA A 338 -22.33 -11.62 1.13
CA ALA A 338 -22.04 -10.42 1.92
C ALA A 338 -20.62 -9.93 1.62
N ILE A 339 -20.39 -8.61 1.68
CA ILE A 339 -19.05 -8.02 1.46
C ILE A 339 -18.01 -8.57 2.44
N SER A 340 -18.42 -8.88 3.67
CA SER A 340 -17.55 -9.53 4.65
C SER A 340 -17.05 -10.90 4.17
N ASP A 341 -17.92 -11.69 3.52
CA ASP A 341 -17.59 -13.01 3.01
C ASP A 341 -16.71 -12.90 1.76
N LEU A 342 -17.05 -12.01 0.83
CA LEU A 342 -16.22 -11.75 -0.35
C LEU A 342 -14.81 -11.28 0.06
N ARG A 343 -14.73 -10.36 1.03
CA ARG A 343 -13.46 -9.90 1.60
C ARG A 343 -12.70 -11.05 2.23
N TRP A 344 -13.37 -11.94 2.97
CA TRP A 344 -12.74 -13.09 3.62
C TRP A 344 -12.19 -14.11 2.60
N LEU A 345 -12.92 -14.38 1.52
CA LEU A 345 -12.49 -15.26 0.43
C LEU A 345 -11.31 -14.67 -0.36
N ALA A 346 -11.34 -13.36 -0.65
CA ALA A 346 -10.32 -12.68 -1.43
C ALA A 346 -9.08 -12.26 -0.61
N TYR A 347 -9.13 -12.34 0.72
CA TYR A 347 -8.05 -11.86 1.58
C TYR A 347 -6.74 -12.65 1.34
N HIS A 348 -5.65 -11.90 1.19
CA HIS A 348 -4.30 -12.43 1.06
C HIS A 348 -3.55 -12.29 2.40
N ALA A 349 -3.08 -13.42 2.90
CA ALA A 349 -2.23 -13.50 4.07
C ALA A 349 -1.05 -14.44 3.81
N ASP A 350 0.16 -13.98 4.12
CA ASP A 350 1.38 -14.81 4.09
C ASP A 350 1.29 -15.95 5.13
N VAL A 351 0.64 -15.68 6.28
CA VAL A 351 0.37 -16.66 7.33
C VAL A 351 -1.12 -16.62 7.64
N ALA A 352 -1.80 -17.76 7.51
CA ALA A 352 -3.23 -17.86 7.75
C ALA A 352 -3.54 -18.94 8.79
N THR A 353 -4.51 -18.69 9.66
CA THR A 353 -5.04 -19.71 10.60
C THR A 353 -5.98 -20.69 9.92
N ARG A 354 -6.57 -20.29 8.79
CA ARG A 354 -7.48 -21.11 7.99
C ARG A 354 -7.13 -20.98 6.51
N SER A 355 -7.16 -22.11 5.80
CA SER A 355 -7.01 -22.18 4.36
C SER A 355 -8.39 -22.29 3.70
N HIS A 356 -8.56 -21.68 2.53
CA HIS A 356 -9.76 -21.88 1.69
C HIS A 356 -9.68 -23.12 0.80
N TYR A 357 -8.56 -23.82 0.84
CA TYR A 357 -8.27 -25.02 0.06
C TYR A 357 -7.82 -26.17 0.96
N VAL A 358 -8.26 -27.37 0.62
CA VAL A 358 -7.71 -28.63 1.12
C VAL A 358 -6.60 -29.07 0.18
N SER A 359 -5.40 -29.28 0.71
CA SER A 359 -4.25 -29.69 -0.10
C SER A 359 -3.81 -31.10 0.22
N PHE A 360 -3.65 -31.95 -0.80
CA PHE A 360 -3.27 -33.35 -0.66
C PHE A 360 -2.34 -33.77 -1.80
N ASP A 361 -1.50 -34.76 -1.56
CA ASP A 361 -0.55 -35.27 -2.57
C ASP A 361 -1.11 -36.49 -3.27
N ILE A 362 -0.84 -36.56 -4.58
CA ILE A 362 -1.04 -37.76 -5.39
C ILE A 362 0.27 -38.15 -6.07
N GLN A 363 0.49 -39.44 -6.29
CA GLN A 363 1.66 -39.92 -7.00
C GLN A 363 1.58 -39.55 -8.49
N LYS A 364 2.66 -38.99 -9.05
CA LYS A 364 2.77 -38.78 -10.50
C LYS A 364 3.07 -40.11 -11.20
N LYS A 365 2.56 -40.28 -12.43
CA LYS A 365 2.90 -41.41 -13.31
C LYS A 365 4.41 -41.51 -13.59
N SER A 366 5.12 -40.39 -13.62
CA SER A 366 6.57 -40.30 -13.84
C SER A 366 7.40 -40.44 -12.56
N GLY A 367 6.78 -40.74 -11.42
CA GLY A 367 7.42 -40.67 -10.10
C GLY A 367 7.35 -39.28 -9.45
N GLY A 368 7.43 -39.25 -8.13
CA GLY A 368 7.29 -38.06 -7.29
C GLY A 368 5.83 -37.70 -6.95
N LEU A 369 5.66 -36.67 -6.12
CA LEU A 369 4.35 -36.22 -5.64
C LEU A 369 3.84 -35.01 -6.45
N ARG A 370 2.53 -34.94 -6.66
CA ARG A 370 1.80 -33.78 -7.15
C ARG A 370 0.84 -33.32 -6.05
N ARG A 371 1.10 -32.13 -5.53
CA ARG A 371 0.20 -31.44 -4.61
C ARG A 371 -0.99 -30.89 -5.39
N LEU A 372 -2.19 -31.36 -5.05
CA LEU A 372 -3.46 -30.79 -5.49
C LEU A 372 -4.03 -29.89 -4.40
N SER A 373 -4.83 -28.90 -4.81
CA SER A 373 -5.50 -27.97 -3.90
C SER A 373 -6.95 -27.82 -4.34
N ALA A 374 -7.85 -28.47 -3.60
CA ALA A 374 -9.29 -28.43 -3.86
C ALA A 374 -9.97 -27.33 -3.03
N PRO A 375 -10.76 -26.43 -3.64
CA PRO A 375 -11.43 -25.35 -2.90
C PRO A 375 -12.53 -25.91 -1.99
N HIS A 376 -12.70 -25.32 -0.81
CA HIS A 376 -13.85 -25.59 0.04
C HIS A 376 -15.16 -25.13 -0.62
N LYS A 377 -16.30 -25.67 -0.18
CA LYS A 377 -17.64 -25.47 -0.79
C LYS A 377 -17.96 -23.99 -1.09
N ARG A 378 -17.74 -23.09 -0.13
CA ARG A 378 -18.01 -21.64 -0.30
C ARG A 378 -17.15 -21.00 -1.38
N LEU A 379 -15.84 -21.27 -1.38
CA LEU A 379 -14.94 -20.76 -2.41
C LEU A 379 -15.26 -21.38 -3.78
N LYS A 380 -15.58 -22.68 -3.81
CA LYS A 380 -15.98 -23.37 -5.03
C LYS A 380 -17.23 -22.74 -5.65
N ALA A 381 -18.24 -22.40 -4.85
CA ALA A 381 -19.44 -21.71 -5.35
C ALA A 381 -19.10 -20.35 -5.98
N ALA A 382 -18.28 -19.54 -5.30
CA ALA A 382 -17.78 -18.28 -5.84
C ALA A 382 -17.02 -18.46 -7.17
N GLN A 383 -16.15 -19.47 -7.25
CA GLN A 383 -15.40 -19.78 -8.47
C GLN A 383 -16.28 -20.31 -9.60
N SER A 384 -17.28 -21.16 -9.30
CA SER A 384 -18.26 -21.63 -10.28
C SER A 384 -19.05 -20.47 -10.88
N TRP A 385 -19.51 -19.54 -10.04
CA TRP A 385 -20.19 -18.33 -10.51
C TRP A 385 -19.30 -17.52 -11.47
N ILE A 386 -18.01 -17.35 -11.13
CA ILE A 386 -17.04 -16.66 -12.01
C ILE A 386 -16.85 -17.42 -13.33
N LEU A 387 -16.75 -18.75 -13.27
CA LEU A 387 -16.59 -19.57 -14.46
C LEU A 387 -17.78 -19.41 -15.42
N GLU A 388 -19.00 -19.46 -14.89
CA GLU A 388 -20.24 -19.42 -15.66
C GLU A 388 -20.55 -18.02 -16.19
N ASN A 389 -20.45 -16.99 -15.35
CA ASN A 389 -20.92 -15.64 -15.68
C ASN A 389 -19.83 -14.71 -16.24
N VAL A 390 -18.55 -15.04 -16.02
CA VAL A 390 -17.44 -14.17 -16.42
C VAL A 390 -16.50 -14.83 -17.42
N LEU A 391 -16.18 -16.11 -17.24
CA LEU A 391 -15.21 -16.81 -18.07
C LEU A 391 -15.84 -17.66 -19.17
N GLY A 392 -17.16 -17.88 -19.14
CA GLY A 392 -17.86 -18.76 -20.08
C GLY A 392 -17.76 -18.28 -21.54
N SER A 393 -17.76 -16.97 -21.77
CA SER A 393 -17.63 -16.34 -23.09
C SER A 393 -16.18 -15.97 -23.46
N ALA A 394 -15.19 -16.43 -22.70
CA ALA A 394 -13.80 -16.08 -22.93
C ALA A 394 -13.28 -16.60 -24.28
N VAL A 395 -12.67 -15.70 -25.06
CA VAL A 395 -12.00 -16.06 -26.31
C VAL A 395 -10.71 -16.81 -26.00
N VAL A 396 -10.63 -18.06 -26.46
CA VAL A 396 -9.44 -18.91 -26.42
C VAL A 396 -8.88 -19.10 -27.83
N HIS A 397 -7.61 -19.48 -27.94
CA HIS A 397 -7.00 -19.74 -29.24
C HIS A 397 -7.54 -21.05 -29.85
N ASP A 398 -7.62 -21.13 -31.18
CA ASP A 398 -8.09 -22.35 -31.87
C ASP A 398 -7.17 -23.55 -31.69
N ALA A 399 -5.86 -23.30 -31.54
CA ALA A 399 -4.89 -24.34 -31.21
C ALA A 399 -5.04 -24.89 -29.77
N ALA A 400 -5.84 -24.29 -28.89
CA ALA A 400 -6.02 -24.77 -27.52
C ALA A 400 -7.12 -25.83 -27.44
N HIS A 401 -6.76 -27.08 -27.16
CA HIS A 401 -7.70 -28.19 -27.01
C HIS A 401 -7.92 -28.60 -25.55
N GLY A 402 -7.01 -28.22 -24.65
CA GLY A 402 -7.15 -28.52 -23.22
C GLY A 402 -8.21 -27.65 -22.57
N PHE A 403 -9.16 -28.29 -21.86
CA PHE A 403 -10.21 -27.62 -21.09
C PHE A 403 -11.14 -26.70 -21.89
N VAL A 404 -11.28 -26.94 -23.19
CA VAL A 404 -12.20 -26.21 -24.06
C VAL A 404 -13.41 -27.11 -24.35
N PRO A 405 -14.66 -26.64 -24.15
CA PRO A 405 -15.85 -27.41 -24.48
C PRO A 405 -15.82 -27.92 -25.93
N GLY A 406 -16.19 -29.19 -26.14
CA GLY A 406 -16.17 -29.83 -27.46
C GLY A 406 -14.78 -30.23 -27.98
N ARG A 407 -13.70 -29.85 -27.30
CA ARG A 407 -12.33 -30.29 -27.61
C ARG A 407 -11.85 -31.33 -26.60
N SER A 408 -10.96 -32.20 -27.05
CA SER A 408 -10.39 -33.30 -26.27
C SER A 408 -8.97 -33.62 -26.74
N THR A 409 -8.28 -34.50 -26.00
CA THR A 409 -6.97 -35.05 -26.41
C THR A 409 -7.01 -35.64 -27.82
N ILE A 410 -8.14 -36.26 -28.20
CA ILE A 410 -8.36 -36.83 -29.53
C ILE A 410 -8.41 -35.74 -30.59
N THR A 411 -9.15 -34.65 -30.36
CA THR A 411 -9.25 -33.56 -31.35
C THR A 411 -7.90 -32.91 -31.62
N GLY A 412 -7.07 -32.72 -30.59
CA GLY A 412 -5.72 -32.17 -30.77
C GLY A 412 -4.79 -33.16 -31.48
N ALA A 413 -4.85 -34.45 -31.09
CA ALA A 413 -4.04 -35.49 -31.72
C ALA A 413 -4.37 -35.68 -33.22
N LYS A 414 -5.63 -35.46 -33.64
CA LYS A 414 -6.05 -35.59 -35.05
C LYS A 414 -5.31 -34.65 -35.99
N GLU A 415 -4.95 -33.46 -35.54
CA GLU A 415 -4.20 -32.48 -36.35
C GLU A 415 -2.78 -32.95 -36.71
N HIS A 416 -2.25 -33.95 -35.99
CA HIS A 416 -0.87 -34.42 -36.11
C HIS A 416 -0.75 -35.80 -36.80
N ILE A 417 -1.84 -36.32 -37.36
CA ILE A 417 -1.85 -37.63 -38.04
C ILE A 417 -0.93 -37.61 -39.27
N GLY A 418 -0.15 -38.69 -39.47
CA GLY A 418 0.60 -38.91 -40.72
C GLY A 418 1.86 -38.06 -40.86
N GLN A 419 2.22 -37.29 -39.84
CA GLN A 419 3.29 -36.30 -39.93
C GLN A 419 4.67 -36.95 -39.82
N ALA A 420 5.65 -36.45 -40.58
CA ALA A 420 6.99 -37.04 -40.60
C ALA A 420 7.70 -36.89 -39.24
N ILE A 421 7.49 -35.76 -38.57
CA ILE A 421 8.09 -35.41 -37.28
C ILE A 421 7.02 -34.81 -36.36
N VAL A 422 7.01 -35.26 -35.10
CA VAL A 422 6.20 -34.70 -34.01
C VAL A 422 7.13 -34.26 -32.88
N LEU A 423 7.11 -32.98 -32.55
CA LEU A 423 7.82 -32.36 -31.43
C LEU A 423 6.81 -32.09 -30.31
N ASN A 424 6.99 -32.75 -29.17
CA ASN A 424 6.23 -32.46 -27.96
C ASN A 424 7.12 -31.72 -26.97
N ALA A 425 6.60 -30.64 -26.40
CA ALA A 425 7.23 -29.91 -25.31
C ALA A 425 6.20 -29.74 -24.18
N ASP A 426 6.66 -29.68 -22.94
CA ASP A 426 5.82 -29.56 -21.74
C ASP A 426 6.21 -28.26 -21.01
N LEU A 427 5.24 -27.51 -20.51
CA LEU A 427 5.49 -26.30 -19.72
C LEU A 427 5.72 -26.65 -18.25
N GLU A 428 6.84 -26.18 -17.69
CA GLU A 428 7.14 -26.40 -16.28
C GLU A 428 6.18 -25.66 -15.37
N ASN A 429 5.62 -26.39 -14.39
CA ASN A 429 4.75 -25.84 -13.35
C ASN A 429 3.66 -24.89 -13.93
N PHE A 430 3.00 -25.32 -15.00
CA PHE A 430 2.10 -24.45 -15.78
C PHE A 430 1.09 -23.66 -14.95
N PHE A 431 0.29 -24.32 -14.10
CA PHE A 431 -0.66 -23.60 -13.24
C PHE A 431 0.03 -22.73 -12.17
N PRO A 432 0.97 -23.23 -11.34
CA PRO A 432 1.64 -22.40 -10.35
C PRO A 432 2.43 -21.21 -10.92
N SER A 433 2.96 -21.31 -12.15
CA SER A 433 3.69 -20.22 -12.81
C SER A 433 2.79 -19.06 -13.26
N ILE A 434 1.47 -19.28 -13.34
CA ILE A 434 0.50 -18.24 -13.67
C ILE A 434 0.13 -17.49 -12.39
N HIS A 435 0.88 -16.43 -12.10
CA HIS A 435 0.70 -15.62 -10.91
C HIS A 435 -0.55 -14.74 -10.96
N TRP A 436 -1.05 -14.34 -9.77
CA TRP A 436 -2.27 -13.55 -9.62
C TRP A 436 -2.29 -12.23 -10.40
N THR A 437 -1.14 -11.62 -10.65
CA THR A 437 -1.05 -10.38 -11.44
C THR A 437 -1.44 -10.59 -12.91
N ARG A 438 -1.08 -11.75 -13.48
CA ARG A 438 -1.50 -12.13 -14.84
C ARG A 438 -3.00 -12.40 -14.88
N VAL A 439 -3.52 -13.09 -13.88
CA VAL A 439 -4.96 -13.35 -13.74
C VAL A 439 -5.74 -12.04 -13.58
N ARG A 440 -5.27 -11.10 -12.76
CA ARG A 440 -5.84 -9.74 -12.66
C ARG A 440 -5.86 -9.05 -14.02
N LYS A 441 -4.76 -9.15 -14.79
CA LYS A 441 -4.69 -8.52 -16.11
C LYS A 441 -5.69 -9.13 -17.10
N VAL A 442 -6.01 -10.42 -16.99
CA VAL A 442 -7.09 -11.05 -17.77
C VAL A 442 -8.43 -10.35 -17.50
N PHE A 443 -8.83 -10.22 -16.24
CA PHE A 443 -10.10 -9.54 -15.89
C PHE A 443 -10.11 -8.06 -16.30
N GLN A 444 -8.99 -7.35 -16.17
CA GLN A 444 -8.88 -5.98 -16.69
C GLN A 444 -9.02 -5.92 -18.21
N THR A 445 -8.49 -6.92 -18.92
CA THR A 445 -8.60 -6.99 -20.39
C THR A 445 -10.03 -7.26 -20.82
N LEU A 446 -10.85 -7.94 -20.00
CA LEU A 446 -12.29 -8.08 -20.24
C LEU A 446 -13.06 -6.76 -20.05
N GLY A 447 -12.50 -5.79 -19.33
CA GLY A 447 -13.10 -4.47 -19.11
C GLY A 447 -13.48 -4.18 -17.66
N TYR A 448 -13.22 -5.09 -16.72
CA TYR A 448 -13.51 -4.84 -15.30
C TYR A 448 -12.56 -3.82 -14.68
N SER A 449 -13.09 -3.03 -13.74
CA SER A 449 -12.31 -2.09 -12.96
C SER A 449 -11.14 -2.76 -12.24
N PRO A 450 -10.03 -2.05 -11.99
CA PRO A 450 -8.88 -2.62 -11.28
C PRO A 450 -9.24 -3.17 -9.89
N ALA A 451 -10.26 -2.63 -9.24
CA ALA A 451 -10.79 -3.17 -8.01
C ALA A 451 -11.44 -4.55 -8.17
N VAL A 452 -12.42 -4.67 -9.06
CA VAL A 452 -13.16 -5.92 -9.30
C VAL A 452 -12.19 -6.98 -9.84
N ALA A 453 -11.33 -6.62 -10.79
CA ALA A 453 -10.31 -7.51 -11.33
C ALA A 453 -9.33 -8.03 -10.26
N THR A 454 -9.00 -7.22 -9.25
CA THR A 454 -8.18 -7.66 -8.11
C THR A 454 -8.92 -8.69 -7.28
N ILE A 455 -10.18 -8.43 -6.92
CA ILE A 455 -10.98 -9.36 -6.11
C ILE A 455 -11.14 -10.70 -6.84
N LEU A 456 -11.55 -10.68 -8.11
CA LEU A 456 -11.72 -11.87 -8.94
C LEU A 456 -10.42 -12.68 -9.05
N ALA A 457 -9.28 -11.99 -9.26
CA ALA A 457 -7.98 -12.67 -9.31
C ALA A 457 -7.61 -13.33 -7.99
N LEU A 458 -7.87 -12.68 -6.85
CA LEU A 458 -7.55 -13.22 -5.53
C LEU A 458 -8.47 -14.38 -5.13
N VAL A 459 -9.73 -14.39 -5.58
CA VAL A 459 -10.66 -15.53 -5.42
C VAL A 459 -10.21 -16.74 -6.25
N CYS A 460 -9.64 -16.50 -7.43
CA CYS A 460 -9.22 -17.56 -8.35
C CYS A 460 -7.79 -18.06 -8.15
N THR A 461 -7.03 -17.51 -7.20
CA THR A 461 -5.61 -17.85 -7.01
C THR A 461 -5.28 -18.12 -5.55
N GLU A 462 -4.26 -18.96 -5.32
CA GLU A 462 -3.82 -19.30 -3.96
C GLU A 462 -2.31 -19.42 -3.86
N CYS A 463 -1.77 -19.16 -2.67
CA CYS A 463 -0.38 -19.43 -2.37
C CYS A 463 -0.18 -20.93 -2.12
N PRO A 464 0.93 -21.54 -2.58
CA PRO A 464 1.33 -22.82 -2.01
C PRO A 464 1.57 -22.63 -0.51
N ARG A 465 1.00 -23.51 0.31
CA ARG A 465 1.07 -23.42 1.77
C ARG A 465 1.62 -24.69 2.39
N ARG A 466 2.34 -24.52 3.49
CA ARG A 466 2.76 -25.60 4.39
C ARG A 466 2.10 -25.39 5.74
N GLU A 467 1.55 -26.47 6.29
CA GLU A 467 1.02 -26.50 7.65
C GLU A 467 2.18 -26.58 8.65
N VAL A 468 2.14 -25.72 9.66
CA VAL A 468 3.12 -25.62 10.74
C VAL A 468 2.37 -25.40 12.04
N GLN A 469 2.76 -26.08 13.11
CA GLN A 469 2.24 -25.79 14.44
C GLN A 469 3.03 -24.66 15.09
N PHE A 470 2.34 -23.65 15.59
CA PHE A 470 2.92 -22.54 16.34
C PHE A 470 2.04 -22.23 17.54
N ASN A 471 2.62 -22.22 18.75
CA ASN A 471 1.90 -22.01 20.02
C ASN A 471 0.65 -22.92 20.18
N GLY A 472 0.77 -24.21 19.79
CA GLY A 472 -0.33 -25.17 19.87
C GLY A 472 -1.45 -24.98 18.84
N GLN A 473 -1.29 -24.06 17.87
CA GLN A 473 -2.26 -23.84 16.78
C GLN A 473 -1.66 -24.20 15.42
N ALA A 474 -2.45 -24.86 14.58
CA ALA A 474 -2.09 -25.11 13.19
C ALA A 474 -2.17 -23.81 12.38
N MET A 475 -1.07 -23.44 11.73
CA MET A 475 -0.92 -22.26 10.88
C MET A 475 -0.51 -22.69 9.47
N TYR A 476 -1.05 -22.02 8.46
CA TYR A 476 -0.73 -22.26 7.07
C TYR A 476 0.15 -21.14 6.52
N VAL A 477 1.44 -21.43 6.40
CA VAL A 477 2.47 -20.48 5.95
C VAL A 477 2.66 -20.59 4.44
N ALA A 478 2.61 -19.45 3.74
CA ALA A 478 2.88 -19.38 2.31
C ALA A 478 4.36 -19.72 2.03
N THR A 479 4.60 -20.68 1.14
CA THR A 479 5.95 -21.11 0.74
C THR A 479 6.40 -20.49 -0.58
N GLY A 480 5.50 -19.78 -1.27
CA GLY A 480 5.75 -19.22 -2.59
C GLY A 480 4.69 -18.21 -3.02
N PRO A 481 4.82 -17.67 -4.24
CA PRO A 481 3.89 -16.67 -4.77
C PRO A 481 2.49 -17.25 -4.99
N ARG A 482 1.49 -16.36 -4.99
CA ARG A 482 0.10 -16.70 -5.32
C ARG A 482 -0.06 -16.96 -6.81
N GLY A 483 -0.57 -18.13 -7.18
CA GLY A 483 -0.80 -18.56 -8.57
C GLY A 483 -2.07 -19.39 -8.73
N LEU A 484 -2.30 -19.94 -9.92
CA LEU A 484 -3.47 -20.79 -10.16
C LEU A 484 -3.32 -22.14 -9.44
N PRO A 485 -4.26 -22.54 -8.57
CA PRO A 485 -4.23 -23.83 -7.90
C PRO A 485 -4.69 -24.96 -8.82
N GLN A 486 -4.10 -26.14 -8.64
CA GLN A 486 -4.53 -27.37 -9.32
C GLN A 486 -5.72 -27.97 -8.56
N GLY A 487 -6.94 -27.63 -9.00
CA GLY A 487 -8.18 -28.12 -8.40
C GLY A 487 -9.32 -27.10 -8.35
N ALA A 488 -9.04 -25.80 -8.58
CA ALA A 488 -10.08 -24.80 -8.77
C ALA A 488 -10.72 -24.93 -10.17
N CYS A 489 -12.04 -24.73 -10.25
CA CYS A 489 -12.78 -24.84 -11.51
C CYS A 489 -12.49 -23.70 -12.50
N THR A 490 -11.99 -22.56 -12.03
CA THR A 490 -11.62 -21.40 -12.88
C THR A 490 -10.23 -21.51 -13.47
N SER A 491 -9.29 -22.21 -12.80
CA SER A 491 -7.90 -22.35 -13.24
C SER A 491 -7.73 -22.83 -14.69
N PRO A 492 -8.51 -23.82 -15.19
CA PRO A 492 -8.39 -24.28 -16.56
C PRO A 492 -8.68 -23.22 -17.63
N MET A 493 -9.76 -22.44 -17.47
CA MET A 493 -10.12 -21.40 -18.43
C MET A 493 -9.16 -20.21 -18.32
N LEU A 494 -8.82 -19.80 -17.10
CA LEU A 494 -7.86 -18.71 -16.88
C LEU A 494 -6.49 -19.02 -17.47
N SER A 495 -6.02 -20.28 -17.38
CA SER A 495 -4.73 -20.64 -17.96
C SER A 495 -4.73 -20.57 -19.50
N ASN A 496 -5.84 -20.93 -20.15
CA ASN A 496 -6.01 -20.74 -21.59
C ASN A 496 -6.02 -19.27 -22.00
N MET A 497 -6.74 -18.41 -21.26
CA MET A 497 -6.76 -16.97 -21.54
C MET A 497 -5.37 -16.34 -21.38
N VAL A 498 -4.62 -16.75 -20.35
CA VAL A 498 -3.26 -16.26 -20.12
C VAL A 498 -2.30 -16.74 -21.21
N ALA A 499 -2.48 -17.96 -21.72
CA ALA A 499 -1.65 -18.54 -22.79
C ALA A 499 -2.02 -18.04 -24.20
N LEU A 500 -3.06 -17.22 -24.37
CA LEU A 500 -3.52 -16.75 -25.68
C LEU A 500 -2.41 -16.11 -26.54
N ARG A 501 -1.51 -15.33 -25.93
CA ARG A 501 -0.38 -14.70 -26.66
C ARG A 501 0.70 -15.71 -27.05
N LEU A 502 0.99 -16.66 -26.16
CA LEU A 502 1.87 -17.81 -26.45
C LEU A 502 1.35 -18.58 -27.66
N ASP A 503 0.06 -18.91 -27.66
CA ASP A 503 -0.57 -19.68 -28.73
C ASP A 503 -0.52 -18.94 -30.06
N ARG A 504 -0.80 -17.63 -30.08
CA ARG A 504 -0.71 -16.82 -31.31
C ARG A 504 0.70 -16.81 -31.89
N ARG A 505 1.72 -16.68 -31.05
CA ARG A 505 3.13 -16.66 -31.50
C ARG A 505 3.59 -18.02 -31.98
N LEU A 506 3.21 -19.10 -31.30
CA LEU A 506 3.53 -20.46 -31.72
C LEU A 506 2.77 -20.88 -32.97
N ALA A 507 1.51 -20.48 -33.12
CA ALA A 507 0.75 -20.67 -34.35
C ALA A 507 1.38 -19.89 -35.52
N GLY A 508 1.82 -18.64 -35.30
CA GLY A 508 2.56 -17.89 -36.30
C GLY A 508 3.89 -18.56 -36.71
N LEU A 509 4.62 -19.13 -35.74
CA LEU A 509 5.82 -19.94 -36.00
C LEU A 509 5.48 -21.19 -36.82
N ALA A 510 4.38 -21.86 -36.47
CA ALA A 510 3.92 -23.06 -37.16
C ALA A 510 3.55 -22.76 -38.62
N ASN A 511 2.74 -21.73 -38.84
CA ASN A 511 2.31 -21.31 -40.17
C ASN A 511 3.51 -20.94 -41.07
N LYS A 512 4.53 -20.28 -40.52
CA LYS A 512 5.73 -19.88 -41.27
C LYS A 512 6.52 -21.07 -41.84
N PHE A 513 6.46 -22.23 -41.20
CA PHE A 513 7.18 -23.43 -41.62
C PHE A 513 6.22 -24.59 -41.97
N GLU A 514 4.97 -24.26 -42.31
CA GLU A 514 3.95 -25.23 -42.72
C GLU A 514 3.75 -26.39 -41.71
N MET A 515 3.89 -26.06 -40.42
CA MET A 515 3.69 -26.99 -39.31
C MET A 515 2.28 -26.90 -38.77
N LYS A 516 1.84 -27.96 -38.10
CA LYS A 516 0.64 -27.96 -37.27
C LYS A 516 1.02 -27.73 -35.82
N TYR A 517 0.23 -26.95 -35.09
CA TYR A 517 0.43 -26.67 -33.68
C TYR A 517 -0.86 -26.87 -32.90
N THR A 518 -0.80 -27.64 -31.82
CA THR A 518 -1.87 -27.75 -30.83
C THR A 518 -1.31 -27.66 -29.41
N ARG A 519 -2.14 -27.22 -28.46
CA ARG A 519 -1.84 -27.19 -27.04
C ARG A 519 -2.94 -27.86 -26.24
N TYR A 520 -2.56 -28.78 -25.35
CA TYR A 520 -3.45 -29.36 -24.36
C TYR A 520 -2.92 -29.05 -22.97
N ALA A 521 -3.52 -28.05 -22.31
CA ALA A 521 -3.01 -27.53 -21.04
C ALA A 521 -1.53 -27.07 -21.16
N ASP A 522 -0.62 -27.77 -20.51
CA ASP A 522 0.82 -27.59 -20.49
C ASP A 522 1.57 -28.33 -21.61
N ASP A 523 0.94 -29.33 -22.25
CA ASP A 523 1.50 -30.07 -23.37
C ASP A 523 1.36 -29.28 -24.68
N LEU A 524 2.49 -28.90 -25.27
CA LEU A 524 2.61 -28.28 -26.59
C LEU A 524 3.00 -29.35 -27.61
N THR A 525 2.34 -29.37 -28.76
CA THR A 525 2.68 -30.28 -29.85
C THR A 525 2.83 -29.50 -31.16
N LEU A 526 3.99 -29.64 -31.79
CA LEU A 526 4.21 -29.22 -33.17
C LEU A 526 4.48 -30.44 -34.05
N SER A 527 3.98 -30.44 -35.28
CA SER A 527 4.31 -31.48 -36.24
C SER A 527 4.47 -30.93 -37.65
N GLY A 528 5.24 -31.63 -38.46
CA GLY A 528 5.45 -31.24 -39.85
C GLY A 528 6.25 -32.27 -40.63
N GLY A 529 6.53 -31.91 -41.88
CA GLY A 529 7.34 -32.70 -42.81
C GLY A 529 8.85 -32.49 -42.64
N ASP A 530 9.58 -32.67 -43.74
CA ASP A 530 11.04 -32.60 -43.77
C ASP A 530 11.60 -31.20 -43.47
N GLU A 531 10.84 -30.14 -43.73
CA GLU A 531 11.24 -28.77 -43.41
C GLU A 531 11.41 -28.54 -41.90
N LEU A 532 10.49 -29.09 -41.09
CA LEU A 532 10.65 -29.14 -39.64
C LEU A 532 11.90 -29.94 -39.27
N GLY A 533 12.18 -31.03 -39.98
CA GLY A 533 13.38 -31.85 -39.77
C GLY A 533 14.68 -31.09 -39.96
N ARG A 534 14.78 -30.29 -41.03
CA ARG A 534 15.95 -29.45 -41.33
C ARG A 534 16.13 -28.31 -40.33
N ARG A 535 15.02 -27.76 -39.81
CA ARG A 535 15.03 -26.59 -38.91
C ARG A 535 14.73 -26.92 -37.46
N LEU A 536 14.81 -28.19 -37.06
CA LEU A 536 14.37 -28.65 -35.75
C LEU A 536 15.03 -27.88 -34.60
N GLY A 537 16.35 -27.72 -34.64
CA GLY A 537 17.09 -26.96 -33.62
C GLY A 537 16.65 -25.49 -33.53
N TYR A 538 16.39 -24.85 -34.67
CA TYR A 538 15.85 -23.49 -34.73
C TYR A 538 14.44 -23.43 -34.13
N VAL A 539 13.55 -24.34 -34.50
CA VAL A 539 12.18 -24.39 -33.97
C VAL A 539 12.17 -24.61 -32.46
N MET A 540 12.99 -25.52 -31.95
CA MET A 540 13.13 -25.75 -30.50
C MET A 540 13.66 -24.51 -29.77
N ALA A 541 14.68 -23.83 -30.32
CA ALA A 541 15.19 -22.58 -29.76
C ALA A 541 14.14 -21.46 -29.77
N ARG A 542 13.40 -21.30 -30.87
CA ARG A 542 12.31 -20.32 -30.98
C ARG A 542 11.16 -20.64 -30.02
N LEU A 543 10.77 -21.90 -29.89
CA LEU A 543 9.76 -22.34 -28.93
C LEU A 543 10.16 -21.98 -27.50
N ARG A 544 11.43 -22.23 -27.14
CA ARG A 544 11.97 -21.84 -25.83
C ARG A 544 11.95 -20.33 -25.61
N HIS A 545 12.43 -19.54 -26.58
CA HIS A 545 12.42 -18.08 -26.47
C HIS A 545 11.00 -17.51 -26.36
N ILE A 546 10.07 -18.00 -27.19
CA ILE A 546 8.67 -17.57 -27.13
C ILE A 546 8.07 -17.93 -25.77
N ALA A 547 8.30 -19.13 -25.25
CA ALA A 547 7.80 -19.52 -23.94
C ALA A 547 8.32 -18.59 -22.83
N VAL A 548 9.63 -18.31 -22.81
CA VAL A 548 10.27 -17.42 -21.82
C VAL A 548 9.72 -15.99 -21.91
N ASP A 549 9.62 -15.44 -23.11
CA ASP A 549 9.06 -14.10 -23.34
C ASP A 549 7.61 -13.98 -22.83
N GLU A 550 6.82 -15.06 -22.95
CA GLU A 550 5.44 -15.12 -22.47
C GLU A 550 5.33 -15.55 -21.00
N GLY A 551 6.45 -15.63 -20.28
CA GLY A 551 6.52 -15.91 -18.85
C GLY A 551 6.29 -17.38 -18.48
N PHE A 552 6.70 -18.30 -19.35
CA PHE A 552 6.69 -19.74 -19.13
C PHE A 552 8.09 -20.35 -19.31
N ALA A 553 8.30 -21.55 -18.76
CA ALA A 553 9.53 -22.31 -18.96
C ALA A 553 9.22 -23.65 -19.62
N ILE A 554 10.09 -24.11 -20.53
CA ILE A 554 9.98 -25.41 -21.18
C ILE A 554 10.67 -26.46 -20.32
N ASN A 555 10.01 -27.60 -20.11
CA ASN A 555 10.61 -28.76 -19.48
C ASN A 555 11.46 -29.51 -20.50
N GLU A 556 12.78 -29.34 -20.42
CA GLU A 556 13.72 -29.96 -21.35
C GLU A 556 13.71 -31.49 -21.25
N SER A 557 13.64 -32.02 -20.02
CA SER A 557 13.62 -33.48 -19.78
C SER A 557 12.38 -34.16 -20.38
N LYS A 558 11.30 -33.39 -20.55
CA LYS A 558 10.06 -33.86 -21.15
C LYS A 558 9.90 -33.44 -22.61
N THR A 559 10.85 -32.71 -23.18
CA THR A 559 10.78 -32.35 -24.59
C THR A 559 11.27 -33.53 -25.42
N ARG A 560 10.49 -33.92 -26.43
CA ARG A 560 10.73 -35.14 -27.21
C ARG A 560 10.38 -34.95 -28.67
N VAL A 561 11.24 -35.50 -29.53
CA VAL A 561 11.11 -35.45 -30.99
C VAL A 561 10.92 -36.87 -31.49
N GLN A 562 9.77 -37.12 -32.10
CA GLN A 562 9.34 -38.44 -32.56
C GLN A 562 9.29 -38.44 -34.09
N ARG A 563 10.10 -39.29 -34.72
CA ARG A 563 10.15 -39.44 -36.18
C ARG A 563 9.22 -40.56 -36.64
N ARG A 564 8.83 -40.53 -37.92
CA ARG A 564 7.85 -41.46 -38.52
C ARG A 564 8.15 -42.96 -38.31
N HIS A 565 9.42 -43.35 -38.26
CA HIS A 565 9.83 -44.75 -38.04
C HIS A 565 9.66 -45.22 -36.57
N GLN A 566 9.35 -44.30 -35.65
CA GLN A 566 9.10 -44.56 -34.25
C GLN A 566 7.60 -44.38 -33.96
N ALA A 567 7.13 -44.90 -32.84
CA ALA A 567 5.78 -44.57 -32.36
C ALA A 567 5.73 -43.07 -32.03
N GLN A 568 4.86 -42.34 -32.72
CA GLN A 568 4.59 -40.93 -32.48
C GLN A 568 3.35 -40.81 -31.62
N SER A 569 3.47 -40.07 -30.52
CA SER A 569 2.40 -39.88 -29.55
C SER A 569 2.12 -38.42 -29.24
N VAL A 570 0.83 -38.08 -29.13
CA VAL A 570 0.33 -36.76 -28.76
C VAL A 570 -0.68 -36.93 -27.63
N THR A 571 -0.44 -36.31 -26.47
CA THR A 571 -1.30 -36.44 -25.28
C THR A 571 -1.61 -37.90 -24.87
N GLY A 572 -0.65 -38.81 -25.10
CA GLY A 572 -0.79 -40.26 -24.83
C GLY A 572 -1.48 -41.08 -25.92
N LEU A 573 -1.88 -40.47 -27.05
CA LEU A 573 -2.48 -41.15 -28.20
C LEU A 573 -1.45 -41.30 -29.32
N ILE A 574 -1.40 -42.46 -29.96
CA ILE A 574 -0.57 -42.73 -31.14
C ILE A 574 -1.16 -42.02 -32.35
N VAL A 575 -0.32 -41.38 -33.17
CA VAL A 575 -0.76 -40.56 -34.33
C VAL A 575 -0.09 -40.91 -35.66
N ASN A 576 0.74 -41.97 -35.73
CA ASN A 576 1.47 -42.32 -36.96
C ASN A 576 0.58 -42.37 -38.22
N ASP A 577 -0.48 -43.18 -38.20
CA ASP A 577 -1.40 -43.31 -39.34
C ASP A 577 -2.85 -42.95 -38.99
N ARG A 578 -3.20 -43.03 -37.70
CA ARG A 578 -4.51 -42.71 -37.14
C ARG A 578 -4.36 -42.45 -35.66
N VAL A 579 -5.32 -41.74 -35.07
CA VAL A 579 -5.41 -41.61 -33.61
C VAL A 579 -5.80 -42.96 -33.01
N SER A 580 -4.96 -43.49 -32.13
CA SER A 580 -5.21 -44.78 -31.45
C SER A 580 -4.60 -44.79 -30.05
N VAL A 581 -5.22 -45.54 -29.15
CA VAL A 581 -4.58 -45.95 -27.89
C VAL A 581 -3.32 -46.79 -28.18
N SER A 582 -2.35 -46.77 -27.27
CA SER A 582 -1.07 -47.46 -27.47
C SER A 582 -1.24 -48.97 -27.60
N ARG A 583 -0.33 -49.62 -28.35
CA ARG A 583 -0.37 -51.08 -28.54
C ARG A 583 -0.19 -51.85 -27.22
N SER A 584 0.61 -51.31 -26.30
CA SER A 584 0.84 -51.91 -24.98
C SER A 584 -0.42 -51.88 -24.11
N GLU A 585 -1.15 -50.77 -24.08
CA GLU A 585 -2.43 -50.66 -23.37
C GLU A 585 -3.50 -51.58 -23.97
N LEU A 586 -3.61 -51.64 -25.31
CA LEU A 586 -4.53 -52.57 -25.97
C LEU A 586 -4.18 -54.03 -25.66
N ARG A 587 -2.88 -54.38 -25.63
CA ARG A 587 -2.42 -55.72 -25.25
C ARG A 587 -2.73 -56.04 -23.78
N ARG A 588 -2.54 -55.07 -22.88
CA ARG A 588 -2.89 -55.20 -21.45
C ARG A 588 -4.39 -55.47 -21.29
N LEU A 589 -5.25 -54.69 -21.95
CA LEU A 589 -6.70 -54.87 -21.89
C LEU A 589 -7.12 -56.25 -22.42
N ARG A 590 -6.58 -56.68 -23.56
CA ARG A 590 -6.84 -58.04 -24.10
C ARG A 590 -6.39 -59.14 -23.15
N ALA A 591 -5.22 -59.00 -22.53
CA ALA A 591 -4.73 -59.97 -21.56
C ALA A 591 -5.64 -60.05 -20.33
N ILE A 592 -6.09 -58.90 -19.80
CA ILE A 592 -7.05 -58.85 -18.69
C ILE A 592 -8.35 -59.57 -19.06
N LEU A 593 -8.95 -59.21 -20.21
CA LEU A 593 -10.21 -59.82 -20.65
C LEU A 593 -10.07 -61.32 -20.93
N HIS A 594 -8.94 -61.74 -21.50
CA HIS A 594 -8.68 -63.15 -21.76
C HIS A 594 -8.53 -63.96 -20.46
N SER A 595 -7.72 -63.50 -19.51
CA SER A 595 -7.53 -64.16 -18.22
C SER A 595 -8.80 -64.16 -17.38
N ALA A 596 -9.59 -63.08 -17.46
CA ALA A 596 -10.85 -62.97 -16.74
C ALA A 596 -11.91 -64.00 -17.20
N LYS A 597 -11.82 -64.53 -18.43
CA LYS A 597 -12.71 -65.62 -18.89
C LYS A 597 -12.52 -66.91 -18.11
N SER A 598 -11.31 -67.23 -17.65
CA SER A 598 -11.00 -68.47 -16.93
C SER A 598 -10.86 -68.30 -15.42
N GLN A 599 -10.40 -67.13 -14.96
CA GLN A 599 -10.06 -66.86 -13.55
C GLN A 599 -11.02 -65.89 -12.87
N GLY A 600 -12.07 -65.41 -13.55
CA GLY A 600 -12.96 -64.38 -13.06
C GLY A 600 -12.36 -62.96 -13.17
N LEU A 601 -13.22 -61.94 -13.10
CA LEU A 601 -12.80 -60.55 -13.33
C LEU A 601 -11.97 -59.99 -12.16
N GLU A 602 -12.37 -60.29 -10.94
CA GLU A 602 -11.71 -59.78 -9.72
C GLU A 602 -10.28 -60.32 -9.56
N SER A 603 -9.98 -61.52 -10.06
CA SER A 603 -8.62 -62.07 -9.99
C SER A 603 -7.60 -61.26 -10.82
N GLN A 604 -8.07 -60.43 -11.76
CA GLN A 604 -7.24 -59.53 -12.55
C GLN A 604 -7.10 -58.13 -11.94
N ASN A 605 -7.80 -57.85 -10.84
CA ASN A 605 -7.78 -56.57 -10.14
C ASN A 605 -6.52 -56.38 -9.28
N ARG A 606 -5.37 -56.23 -9.96
CA ARG A 606 -4.04 -56.11 -9.30
C ARG A 606 -3.86 -54.81 -8.52
N ASP A 607 -4.64 -53.79 -8.84
CA ASP A 607 -4.53 -52.45 -8.30
C ASP A 607 -5.62 -52.16 -7.23
N ASP A 608 -6.37 -53.21 -6.83
CA ASP A 608 -7.44 -53.17 -5.82
C ASP A 608 -8.47 -52.04 -6.07
N HIS A 609 -8.90 -51.93 -7.32
CA HIS A 609 -9.92 -50.96 -7.71
C HIS A 609 -11.28 -51.34 -7.11
N PRO A 610 -11.97 -50.44 -6.38
CA PRO A 610 -13.26 -50.73 -5.74
C PRO A 610 -14.38 -51.12 -6.72
N ASP A 611 -14.36 -50.57 -7.93
CA ASP A 611 -15.24 -50.94 -9.03
C ASP A 611 -14.39 -51.22 -10.27
N TYR A 612 -13.84 -52.43 -10.32
CA TYR A 612 -12.93 -52.84 -11.38
C TYR A 612 -13.63 -52.97 -12.74
N ARG A 613 -14.88 -53.46 -12.75
CA ARG A 613 -15.69 -53.55 -13.97
C ARG A 613 -16.00 -52.16 -14.53
N GLY A 614 -16.37 -51.20 -13.69
CA GLY A 614 -16.56 -49.81 -14.08
C GLY A 614 -15.27 -49.16 -14.61
N TYR A 615 -14.13 -49.43 -13.96
CA TYR A 615 -12.82 -49.00 -14.44
C TYR A 615 -12.51 -49.51 -15.86
N LEU A 616 -12.69 -50.82 -16.11
CA LEU A 616 -12.48 -51.41 -17.43
C LEU A 616 -13.48 -50.86 -18.47
N THR A 617 -14.73 -50.67 -18.08
CA THR A 617 -15.74 -50.05 -18.95
C THR A 617 -15.34 -48.64 -19.37
N GLY A 618 -14.79 -47.84 -18.44
CA GLY A 618 -14.25 -46.51 -18.73
C GLY A 618 -13.05 -46.54 -19.69
N LEU A 619 -12.12 -47.49 -19.50
CA LEU A 619 -11.01 -47.69 -20.43
C LEU A 619 -11.50 -48.09 -21.84
N LEU A 620 -12.48 -48.98 -21.92
CA LEU A 620 -13.08 -49.38 -23.19
C LEU A 620 -13.83 -48.23 -23.86
N ALA A 621 -14.48 -47.35 -23.11
CA ALA A 621 -15.08 -46.13 -23.65
C ALA A 621 -14.02 -45.19 -24.25
N TYR A 622 -12.85 -45.06 -23.60
CA TYR A 622 -11.72 -44.31 -24.15
C TYR A 622 -11.16 -44.97 -25.43
N VAL A 623 -11.06 -46.30 -25.46
CA VAL A 623 -10.70 -47.01 -26.70
C VAL A 623 -11.78 -46.80 -27.76
N ALA A 624 -13.06 -46.82 -27.43
CA ALA A 624 -14.17 -46.62 -28.36
C ALA A 624 -14.12 -45.27 -29.05
N ALA A 625 -13.67 -44.23 -28.33
CA ALA A 625 -13.49 -42.89 -28.87
C ALA A 625 -12.42 -42.82 -29.99
N THR A 626 -11.53 -43.81 -30.09
CA THR A 626 -10.50 -43.88 -31.14
C THR A 626 -10.72 -45.04 -32.12
N ARG A 627 -11.18 -46.20 -31.63
CA ARG A 627 -11.38 -47.45 -32.38
C ARG A 627 -12.72 -48.10 -31.96
N PRO A 628 -13.87 -47.58 -32.45
CA PRO A 628 -15.19 -48.00 -31.98
C PRO A 628 -15.48 -49.49 -32.23
N ALA A 629 -15.11 -50.03 -33.40
CA ALA A 629 -15.33 -51.44 -33.72
C ALA A 629 -14.59 -52.40 -32.76
N LEU A 630 -13.30 -52.12 -32.49
CA LEU A 630 -12.50 -52.92 -31.57
C LEU A 630 -13.02 -52.82 -30.13
N ALA A 631 -13.42 -51.62 -29.70
CA ALA A 631 -13.98 -51.44 -28.37
C ALA A 631 -15.32 -52.16 -28.21
N ALA A 632 -16.15 -52.18 -29.25
CA ALA A 632 -17.43 -52.90 -29.22
C ALA A 632 -17.23 -54.43 -29.09
N GLU A 633 -16.21 -54.98 -29.74
CA GLU A 633 -15.81 -56.39 -29.57
C GLU A 633 -15.37 -56.66 -28.13
N MET A 634 -14.41 -55.87 -27.61
CA MET A 634 -13.88 -56.03 -26.25
C MET A 634 -14.94 -55.79 -25.16
N LYS A 635 -15.92 -54.91 -25.43
CA LYS A 635 -17.06 -54.68 -24.54
C LYS A 635 -17.97 -55.90 -24.48
N ARG A 636 -18.29 -56.52 -25.62
CA ARG A 636 -19.05 -57.79 -25.64
C ARG A 636 -18.32 -58.89 -24.86
N GLU A 637 -16.99 -58.95 -24.96
CA GLU A 637 -16.19 -59.88 -24.16
C GLU A 637 -16.33 -59.59 -22.66
N LEU A 638 -16.19 -58.32 -22.24
CA LEU A 638 -16.38 -57.94 -20.84
C LEU A 638 -17.79 -58.27 -20.34
N ASP A 639 -18.81 -58.03 -21.16
CA ASP A 639 -20.21 -58.32 -20.82
C ASP A 639 -20.49 -59.82 -20.69
N SER A 640 -19.76 -60.67 -21.42
CA SER A 640 -19.85 -62.13 -21.33
C SER A 640 -19.22 -62.72 -20.06
N ILE A 641 -18.36 -61.97 -19.37
CA ILE A 641 -17.68 -62.42 -18.15
C ILE A 641 -18.61 -62.17 -16.95
N ARG A 642 -19.03 -63.24 -16.28
CA ARG A 642 -19.76 -63.17 -15.00
C ARG A 642 -18.83 -62.60 -13.92
N ASN A 643 -19.40 -61.76 -13.04
CA ASN A 643 -18.68 -61.16 -11.91
C ASN A 643 -18.07 -62.24 -11.01
#